data_AF-A0A3Q3MIE6-F1
#
_entry.id   AF-A0A3Q3MIE6-F1
#
_cell.length_a   1.000
_cell.length_b   1.000
_cell.length_c   1.000
_cell.angle_alpha   90.00
_cell.angle_beta   90.00
_cell.angle_gamma   90.00
#
_symmetry.space_group_name_H-M   'P 1'
#
loop_
_entity.id
_entity.type
_entity.pdbx_description
1 polymer ?
#
loop_
_entity_poly.entity_id
_entity_poly.type
_entity_poly.pdbx_seq_one_letter_code
_entity_poly.pdbx_strand_id
1 'polypeptide(L)'
;MKVRTSATDNKAESIIKYMTVRAVGCGSHMTASSENQEERGRCLSGAGGLTKQASTMTAIKHALQRDIFTPNDERLLGIVNVCKAGKKKKNCFLCATVTTERPVQVKVVKVKKSDKGDFYKRQQTWELRDLTEVDAKDASKENPEFDLHFDKVYRWLASSTAEKNSFISCIWKLNQRYLRKKVEFVNVSSQLLEESVPSGESQSVAGGDEDALDEYQELSTREEQDIESMMEMCEYAISNAEAFAEQLSKELQVLDGANIQSIMASEKQVNILMQLLDEALAEVDTIEGKLSSYEEMLQSVKEQMDQISQSNRLIQISNTNNGKLLDEIQFLVNYMDLSKGHIRALQEGDLTSPKGIEACINASEALLQCMNVALRPGHEKLMAVKQQQLLFAELRDTFARRLTNHLNNVFVHQFNHFSHFKMTIPQFYRSSCLSLPGHDQSSTLSQHTADLTLPKHNPLHRDLLRYAKLMEWLKNTHREKYEGLSRTYVDYMSRLYEREIKDFFEVAKIKMAGTTKEAKGKFGLHGSSGKLTGSTSSLNKLTVQGSNSRRSQSSSLLDMGNMSASDLDVADRTKFDKIFEQVLSELEPLCLAEQDFISKFFKLQQHPTVAPPLAQPEPEESDGGTPSRTPPQAEHRQSLSSEKDTVRLMMNKIFQSIETELNSLISLGDKIDSFNSLYMLVKMSHHVWTAENVDPASFLSTTLGNVLVTVKRNFDKCISGQIRQMEMEKISKKSKVGILSFVIGFEEFAELAETIFRSAERRGDLDKAYVKLIRAVFMNVEKVASESQKTPRDVVMMENFHHIFSTLSRLKISCLDAERREAKHKYTDHLQSYVINSLGQPLEKLNHFFEGVEARVAQGVREEEVSYQLAFNKQELRKVIKEYPGKEVKKGLDNLYKKVDKHLCEEESLLQVVWHSMQDEFIRQYKHFEDLIGRCYPGSGITMEFTIQDMLEYFSSIAQSH
;
A
#
# COMPACT_ATOMS: atom_id res chain seq x y z
N MET A 1 -17.51 47.62 17.01
CA MET A 1 -17.92 48.85 16.29
C MET A 1 -17.25 48.82 14.91
N LYS A 2 -17.98 48.93 13.79
CA LYS A 2 -17.52 48.90 12.37
C LYS A 2 -16.44 47.84 12.02
N VAL A 3 -16.75 46.64 11.51
CA VAL A 3 -17.33 46.29 10.18
C VAL A 3 -16.43 46.63 8.99
N ARG A 4 -15.83 45.60 8.37
CA ARG A 4 -16.02 45.29 6.94
C ARG A 4 -15.65 43.84 6.61
N THR A 5 -16.24 43.34 5.51
CA THR A 5 -16.20 41.96 5.03
C THR A 5 -15.81 41.91 3.55
N SER A 6 -15.12 40.84 3.14
CA SER A 6 -15.16 40.29 1.77
C SER A 6 -14.45 38.92 1.75
N ALA A 7 -14.83 38.05 0.83
CA ALA A 7 -14.30 36.69 0.69
C ALA A 7 -14.08 36.35 -0.80
N THR A 8 -14.05 35.05 -1.10
CA THR A 8 -14.15 34.37 -2.40
C THR A 8 -12.94 34.30 -3.34
N ASP A 9 -12.87 33.09 -3.93
CA ASP A 9 -12.12 32.58 -5.08
C ASP A 9 -10.58 32.47 -5.07
N ASN A 10 -9.96 31.48 -5.72
CA ASN A 10 -10.25 30.09 -6.20
C ASN A 10 -9.42 29.84 -7.47
N LYS A 11 -9.14 28.56 -7.73
CA LYS A 11 -8.32 27.99 -8.82
C LYS A 11 -6.80 28.18 -8.59
N ALA A 12 -5.95 27.17 -8.45
CA ALA A 12 -5.87 25.76 -8.89
C ALA A 12 -4.93 25.53 -10.09
N GLU A 13 -4.47 24.28 -10.18
CA GLU A 13 -3.53 23.71 -11.16
C GLU A 13 -2.04 24.12 -11.01
N SER A 14 -1.05 23.26 -11.31
CA SER A 14 -0.81 21.81 -11.07
C SER A 14 0.54 21.41 -11.71
N ILE A 15 0.87 20.10 -11.70
CA ILE A 15 1.80 19.43 -12.64
C ILE A 15 3.33 19.52 -12.34
N ILE A 16 3.81 18.53 -11.55
CA ILE A 16 4.83 17.50 -11.92
C ILE A 16 6.31 17.91 -12.21
N LYS A 17 7.36 17.09 -11.99
CA LYS A 17 7.71 15.99 -11.03
C LYS A 17 9.12 15.46 -11.39
N TYR A 18 9.89 14.94 -10.42
CA TYR A 18 11.15 14.16 -10.62
C TYR A 18 12.36 14.93 -11.24
N MET A 19 13.62 14.46 -11.22
CA MET A 19 14.21 13.16 -10.80
C MET A 19 15.22 13.27 -9.63
N THR A 20 15.66 12.11 -9.14
CA THR A 20 16.41 11.91 -7.88
C THR A 20 17.56 10.88 -8.06
N VAL A 21 18.36 10.69 -6.98
CA VAL A 21 19.18 9.52 -6.55
C VAL A 21 20.60 9.19 -7.09
N ARG A 22 21.47 8.86 -6.09
CA ARG A 22 22.56 7.85 -6.01
C ARG A 22 23.84 8.07 -6.86
N ALA A 23 25.00 7.47 -6.53
CA ALA A 23 25.43 6.59 -5.41
C ALA A 23 26.93 6.91 -5.04
N VAL A 24 27.42 6.89 -3.78
CA VAL A 24 27.69 5.82 -2.77
C VAL A 24 29.09 5.18 -2.85
N GLY A 25 29.81 5.17 -1.71
CA GLY A 25 30.93 4.26 -1.38
C GLY A 25 32.35 4.88 -1.28
N CYS A 26 33.27 4.45 -0.40
CA CYS A 26 33.11 3.66 0.85
C CYS A 26 34.42 3.69 1.71
N GLY A 27 34.30 3.76 3.06
CA GLY A 27 35.37 3.48 4.05
C GLY A 27 36.48 4.53 4.24
N SER A 28 37.26 4.59 5.35
CA SER A 28 37.16 3.93 6.69
C SER A 28 38.09 4.65 7.72
N HIS A 29 37.85 4.45 9.03
CA HIS A 29 38.65 4.93 10.21
C HIS A 29 38.64 6.47 10.46
N MET A 30 38.14 6.94 11.63
CA MET A 30 38.81 7.13 12.94
C MET A 30 39.92 8.22 12.90
N THR A 31 39.96 9.24 13.79
CA THR A 31 39.22 9.50 15.04
C THR A 31 38.58 10.91 15.10
N ALA A 32 37.86 11.20 16.19
CA ALA A 32 37.48 12.56 16.61
C ALA A 32 38.73 13.45 16.88
N SER A 33 38.67 14.78 16.94
CA SER A 33 37.54 15.62 17.36
C SER A 33 37.37 16.96 16.62
N SER A 34 36.23 17.54 16.94
CA SER A 34 35.83 18.95 17.01
C SER A 34 36.87 20.06 17.21
N GLU A 35 36.55 21.36 17.05
CA GLU A 35 35.47 22.14 16.37
C GLU A 35 35.83 23.65 16.63
N ASN A 36 35.80 24.58 15.64
CA ASN A 36 34.96 25.80 15.70
C ASN A 36 34.99 26.68 14.43
N GLN A 37 33.81 27.21 14.12
CA GLN A 37 33.37 28.40 13.35
C GLN A 37 34.47 29.26 12.66
N GLU A 38 34.37 29.59 11.36
CA GLU A 38 33.45 30.61 10.83
C GLU A 38 33.29 31.81 11.80
N GLU A 39 33.77 33.00 11.54
CA GLU A 39 34.07 33.62 10.25
C GLU A 39 34.90 34.89 10.54
N ARG A 40 34.86 35.88 9.65
CA ARG A 40 34.88 37.33 9.96
C ARG A 40 35.97 37.95 10.87
N GLY A 41 36.65 38.99 10.40
CA GLY A 41 36.35 39.71 9.16
C GLY A 41 37.15 40.97 8.91
N ARG A 42 36.75 41.70 7.86
CA ARG A 42 37.37 42.98 7.53
C ARG A 42 37.21 43.97 8.68
N CYS A 43 38.24 44.79 8.86
CA CYS A 43 38.12 46.23 8.66
C CYS A 43 39.46 46.79 8.20
N LEU A 44 39.44 47.55 7.09
CA LEU A 44 40.59 48.32 6.59
C LEU A 44 41.79 47.41 6.18
N SER A 45 42.84 47.89 5.50
CA SER A 45 43.00 49.17 4.83
C SER A 45 43.65 49.06 3.44
N GLY A 46 43.98 50.25 2.92
CA GLY A 46 44.76 50.61 1.76
C GLY A 46 43.89 51.55 0.92
N ALA A 47 44.08 51.81 -0.36
CA ALA A 47 44.79 51.17 -1.45
C ALA A 47 46.30 50.89 -1.29
N GLY A 48 47.04 50.34 -2.28
CA GLY A 48 46.81 50.19 -3.73
C GLY A 48 45.63 49.31 -4.20
N GLY A 49 44.47 49.84 -4.55
CA GLY A 49 43.18 49.14 -4.59
C GLY A 49 42.57 49.07 -5.97
N LEU A 50 42.81 50.13 -6.74
CA LEU A 50 42.82 50.05 -8.19
C LEU A 50 43.93 49.07 -8.58
N THR A 51 45.14 49.20 -8.03
CA THR A 51 46.24 48.24 -8.26
C THR A 51 45.99 46.85 -7.69
N LYS A 52 45.37 46.65 -6.52
CA LYS A 52 45.05 45.29 -6.00
C LYS A 52 43.88 44.65 -6.77
N GLN A 53 42.85 45.41 -7.21
CA GLN A 53 41.82 44.88 -8.13
C GLN A 53 42.45 44.50 -9.48
N ALA A 54 43.25 45.39 -10.09
CA ALA A 54 43.99 45.10 -11.31
C ALA A 54 44.89 43.87 -11.15
N SER A 55 45.67 43.77 -10.06
CA SER A 55 46.49 42.60 -9.71
C SER A 55 45.66 41.31 -9.61
N THR A 56 44.47 41.36 -8.97
CA THR A 56 43.58 40.19 -8.90
C THR A 56 42.99 39.82 -10.27
N MET A 57 42.63 40.81 -11.09
CA MET A 57 42.07 40.62 -12.43
C MET A 57 43.14 40.05 -13.39
N THR A 58 44.38 40.55 -13.30
CA THR A 58 45.58 40.02 -13.96
C THR A 58 45.91 38.59 -13.49
N ALA A 59 45.87 38.31 -12.18
CA ALA A 59 46.08 36.95 -11.67
C ALA A 59 45.01 35.96 -12.17
N ILE A 60 43.75 36.40 -12.23
CA ILE A 60 42.65 35.62 -12.83
C ILE A 60 42.87 35.46 -14.34
N LYS A 61 43.35 36.48 -15.05
CA LYS A 61 43.70 36.41 -16.49
C LYS A 61 44.83 35.40 -16.74
N HIS A 62 45.87 35.36 -15.90
CA HIS A 62 46.94 34.37 -16.00
C HIS A 62 46.48 32.95 -15.65
N ALA A 63 45.67 32.78 -14.61
CA ALA A 63 45.09 31.47 -14.27
C ALA A 63 44.18 30.96 -15.40
N LEU A 64 43.28 31.79 -15.91
CA LEU A 64 42.42 31.42 -17.03
C LEU A 64 43.21 31.17 -18.32
N GLN A 65 44.24 31.96 -18.61
CA GLN A 65 45.14 31.67 -19.74
C GLN A 65 45.75 30.28 -19.58
N ARG A 66 46.46 30.00 -18.48
CA ARG A 66 47.16 28.73 -18.25
C ARG A 66 46.22 27.52 -18.17
N ASP A 67 45.11 27.66 -17.45
CA ASP A 67 44.26 26.52 -17.05
C ASP A 67 43.09 26.26 -18.01
N ILE A 68 42.71 27.23 -18.85
CA ILE A 68 41.52 27.14 -19.73
C ILE A 68 41.83 27.43 -21.21
N PHE A 69 42.75 28.34 -21.53
CA PHE A 69 42.96 28.79 -22.92
C PHE A 69 44.22 28.22 -23.59
N THR A 70 45.36 28.16 -22.88
CA THR A 70 46.59 27.49 -23.35
C THR A 70 46.36 26.01 -23.71
N PRO A 71 45.57 25.19 -22.95
CA PRO A 71 45.31 23.79 -23.33
C PRO A 71 44.33 23.60 -24.50
N ASN A 72 43.94 24.69 -25.17
CA ASN A 72 43.06 24.71 -26.34
C ASN A 72 43.62 25.65 -27.42
N ASP A 73 44.92 25.95 -27.38
CA ASP A 73 45.63 26.80 -28.34
C ASP A 73 44.98 28.18 -28.56
N GLU A 74 44.47 28.76 -27.47
CA GLU A 74 43.80 30.07 -27.45
C GLU A 74 44.54 31.08 -26.56
N ARG A 75 44.65 32.32 -27.03
CA ARG A 75 45.22 33.47 -26.31
C ARG A 75 44.11 34.38 -25.80
N LEU A 76 44.12 34.67 -24.50
CA LEU A 76 43.15 35.52 -23.80
C LEU A 76 43.55 37.00 -23.90
N LEU A 77 42.73 37.78 -24.63
CA LEU A 77 43.00 39.19 -24.90
C LEU A 77 42.18 40.09 -23.99
N GLY A 78 40.85 39.96 -24.00
CA GLY A 78 39.91 40.70 -23.15
C GLY A 78 39.23 39.81 -22.13
N ILE A 79 38.89 40.36 -20.96
CA ILE A 79 38.10 39.67 -19.93
C ILE A 79 37.27 40.69 -19.14
N VAL A 80 36.03 40.32 -18.80
CA VAL A 80 35.13 41.10 -17.93
C VAL A 80 34.37 40.17 -16.98
N ASN A 81 34.24 40.56 -15.72
CA ASN A 81 33.40 39.88 -14.73
C ASN A 81 31.96 40.42 -14.81
N VAL A 82 30.99 39.55 -15.07
CA VAL A 82 29.58 39.90 -15.32
C VAL A 82 28.60 39.05 -14.52
N CYS A 83 27.42 39.64 -14.26
CA CYS A 83 26.20 38.93 -13.91
C CYS A 83 25.21 38.99 -15.08
N LYS A 84 24.39 37.95 -15.26
CA LYS A 84 23.23 38.03 -16.18
C LYS A 84 22.11 38.79 -15.49
N ALA A 85 21.53 39.78 -16.18
CA ALA A 85 20.45 40.60 -15.62
C ALA A 85 19.24 39.74 -15.18
N GLY A 86 18.57 40.18 -14.11
CA GLY A 86 17.28 39.62 -13.66
C GLY A 86 17.30 38.32 -12.86
N LYS A 87 18.46 37.75 -12.46
CA LYS A 87 18.52 36.57 -11.55
C LYS A 87 19.53 36.75 -10.41
N LYS A 88 19.17 36.29 -9.20
CA LYS A 88 19.99 36.47 -7.97
C LYS A 88 21.34 35.73 -8.07
N LYS A 89 22.43 36.51 -8.11
CA LYS A 89 23.83 36.20 -7.73
C LYS A 89 24.39 34.80 -8.10
N LYS A 90 24.91 34.66 -9.33
CA LYS A 90 26.12 33.85 -9.60
C LYS A 90 26.97 34.55 -10.68
N ASN A 91 28.12 35.09 -10.30
CA ASN A 91 29.06 35.76 -11.19
C ASN A 91 29.67 34.78 -12.22
N CYS A 92 30.05 35.31 -13.38
CA CYS A 92 30.80 34.59 -14.42
C CYS A 92 31.68 35.58 -15.21
N PHE A 93 32.71 35.07 -15.87
CA PHE A 93 33.60 35.88 -16.71
C PHE A 93 33.21 35.69 -18.18
N LEU A 94 33.21 36.77 -18.97
CA LEU A 94 33.30 36.70 -20.43
C LEU A 94 34.76 36.93 -20.82
N CYS A 95 35.26 36.12 -21.73
CA CYS A 95 36.66 36.08 -22.16
C CYS A 95 36.71 36.19 -23.69
N ALA A 96 37.38 37.21 -24.23
CA ALA A 96 37.60 37.37 -25.66
C ALA A 96 38.95 36.74 -26.03
N THR A 97 38.93 35.72 -26.89
CA THR A 97 40.10 34.90 -27.24
C THR A 97 40.33 34.78 -28.74
N VAL A 98 41.57 34.49 -29.11
CA VAL A 98 41.98 34.15 -30.49
C VAL A 98 42.76 32.85 -30.51
N THR A 99 42.59 32.02 -31.55
CA THR A 99 43.44 30.82 -31.74
C THR A 99 44.86 31.20 -32.16
N THR A 100 45.84 30.38 -31.79
CA THR A 100 47.24 30.48 -32.25
C THR A 100 47.40 29.88 -33.65
N GLU A 101 46.66 28.80 -33.95
CA GLU A 101 46.60 28.19 -35.27
C GLU A 101 45.93 29.09 -36.32
N ARG A 102 46.33 28.90 -37.58
CA ARG A 102 45.75 29.59 -38.75
C ARG A 102 44.75 28.67 -39.46
N PRO A 103 43.57 29.16 -39.89
CA PRO A 103 43.09 30.54 -39.81
C PRO A 103 42.69 30.95 -38.39
N VAL A 104 43.06 32.18 -38.00
CA VAL A 104 42.78 32.72 -36.66
C VAL A 104 41.28 32.86 -36.44
N GLN A 105 40.73 32.12 -35.49
CA GLN A 105 39.34 32.23 -35.05
C GLN A 105 39.25 33.14 -33.83
N VAL A 106 38.27 34.05 -33.80
CA VAL A 106 37.98 34.90 -32.64
C VAL A 106 36.71 34.41 -31.95
N LYS A 107 36.77 34.23 -30.63
CA LYS A 107 35.68 33.66 -29.83
C LYS A 107 35.43 34.50 -28.57
N VAL A 108 34.17 34.50 -28.13
CA VAL A 108 33.78 34.96 -26.79
C VAL A 108 33.40 33.74 -25.98
N VAL A 109 34.15 33.48 -24.91
CA VAL A 109 33.97 32.30 -24.04
C VAL A 109 33.46 32.75 -22.68
N LYS A 110 32.28 32.24 -22.29
CA LYS A 110 31.76 32.38 -20.93
C LYS A 110 32.39 31.34 -20.03
N VAL A 111 33.09 31.78 -18.99
CA VAL A 111 33.74 30.93 -18.00
C VAL A 111 33.09 31.13 -16.63
N LYS A 112 32.88 30.04 -15.89
CA LYS A 112 32.36 30.09 -14.51
C LYS A 112 33.30 29.32 -13.58
N LYS A 113 33.50 29.82 -12.35
CA LYS A 113 34.18 29.08 -11.28
C LYS A 113 33.33 27.86 -10.87
N SER A 114 33.98 26.75 -10.56
CA SER A 114 33.32 25.53 -10.09
C SER A 114 32.67 25.74 -8.72
N ASP A 115 31.53 25.09 -8.49
CA ASP A 115 30.90 25.05 -7.16
C ASP A 115 31.50 23.92 -6.28
N LYS A 116 32.54 23.19 -6.77
CA LYS A 116 33.24 22.09 -6.09
C LYS A 116 34.78 22.17 -6.20
N GLY A 117 35.35 23.36 -6.10
CA GLY A 117 36.82 23.56 -6.08
C GLY A 117 37.25 24.88 -6.70
N ASP A 118 38.54 25.21 -6.58
CA ASP A 118 39.05 26.53 -6.99
C ASP A 118 39.24 26.71 -8.51
N PHE A 119 38.92 25.68 -9.29
CA PHE A 119 39.08 25.63 -10.74
C PHE A 119 37.93 26.32 -11.51
N TYR A 120 38.26 26.77 -12.72
CA TYR A 120 37.32 27.35 -13.68
C TYR A 120 36.82 26.31 -14.69
N LYS A 121 35.70 26.57 -15.36
CA LYS A 121 35.19 25.75 -16.47
C LYS A 121 34.49 26.61 -17.53
N ARG A 122 34.77 26.34 -18.81
CA ARG A 122 34.02 26.90 -19.95
C ARG A 122 32.54 26.47 -19.84
N GLN A 123 31.61 27.42 -19.92
CA GLN A 123 30.16 27.16 -19.85
C GLN A 123 29.49 27.32 -21.23
N GLN A 124 29.90 28.31 -22.02
CA GLN A 124 29.34 28.60 -23.33
C GLN A 124 30.41 29.32 -24.17
N THR A 125 30.40 29.11 -25.48
CA THR A 125 31.28 29.78 -26.44
C THR A 125 30.42 30.32 -27.57
N TRP A 126 30.72 31.53 -28.03
CA TRP A 126 30.19 32.14 -29.25
C TRP A 126 31.37 32.52 -30.15
N GLU A 127 31.20 32.48 -31.46
CA GLU A 127 32.21 32.97 -32.41
C GLU A 127 31.93 34.44 -32.72
N LEU A 128 32.96 35.28 -32.80
CA LEU A 128 32.75 36.73 -32.92
C LEU A 128 32.08 37.12 -34.27
N ARG A 129 32.18 36.25 -35.29
CA ARG A 129 31.48 36.41 -36.59
C ARG A 129 29.95 36.41 -36.48
N ASP A 130 29.41 35.78 -35.45
CA ASP A 130 27.96 35.65 -35.23
C ASP A 130 27.37 36.85 -34.49
N LEU A 131 28.21 37.67 -33.87
CA LEU A 131 27.80 38.93 -33.25
C LEU A 131 27.25 39.88 -34.33
N THR A 132 26.11 40.52 -34.07
CA THR A 132 25.52 41.53 -34.96
C THR A 132 25.67 42.93 -34.38
N GLU A 133 25.43 43.09 -33.08
CA GLU A 133 25.32 44.37 -32.40
C GLU A 133 25.86 44.28 -30.97
N VAL A 134 26.46 45.38 -30.50
CA VAL A 134 26.89 45.61 -29.12
C VAL A 134 26.24 46.91 -28.62
N ASP A 135 25.29 46.81 -27.71
CA ASP A 135 24.61 47.96 -27.11
C ASP A 135 25.17 48.25 -25.71
N ALA A 136 25.80 49.41 -25.54
CA ALA A 136 26.37 49.85 -24.26
C ALA A 136 25.39 50.65 -23.37
N LYS A 137 24.10 50.69 -23.74
CA LYS A 137 22.94 51.31 -23.06
C LYS A 137 22.92 52.83 -22.96
N ASP A 138 24.05 53.48 -22.72
CA ASP A 138 24.15 54.95 -22.68
C ASP A 138 25.58 55.37 -23.05
N ALA A 139 25.72 56.28 -24.01
CA ALA A 139 27.00 56.79 -24.48
C ALA A 139 27.54 57.95 -23.61
N SER A 140 26.67 58.57 -22.81
CA SER A 140 26.94 59.78 -22.02
C SER A 140 27.03 59.52 -20.51
N LYS A 141 26.36 58.47 -20.03
CA LYS A 141 26.20 58.16 -18.60
C LYS A 141 26.89 56.86 -18.24
N GLU A 142 27.59 56.86 -17.12
CA GLU A 142 28.23 55.64 -16.61
C GLU A 142 27.21 54.57 -16.19
N ASN A 143 26.97 53.61 -17.08
CA ASN A 143 26.16 52.42 -16.82
C ASN A 143 27.02 51.14 -17.00
N PRO A 144 27.10 50.22 -16.03
CA PRO A 144 27.80 48.94 -16.19
C PRO A 144 27.01 47.87 -16.97
N GLU A 145 25.76 48.12 -17.36
CA GLU A 145 24.98 47.21 -18.22
C GLU A 145 25.35 47.34 -19.71
N PHE A 146 25.37 46.22 -20.42
CA PHE A 146 25.55 46.11 -21.87
C PHE A 146 24.93 44.82 -22.43
N ASP A 147 24.56 44.84 -23.71
CA ASP A 147 23.99 43.70 -24.42
C ASP A 147 24.92 43.24 -25.55
N LEU A 148 24.98 41.92 -25.76
CA LEU A 148 25.61 41.30 -26.93
C LEU A 148 24.55 40.57 -27.73
N HIS A 149 24.36 40.95 -29.00
CA HIS A 149 23.35 40.35 -29.88
C HIS A 149 24.01 39.30 -30.78
N PHE A 150 23.74 38.03 -30.47
CA PHE A 150 24.11 36.86 -31.29
C PHE A 150 22.81 36.25 -31.87
N ASP A 151 22.59 34.94 -31.70
CA ASP A 151 21.29 34.29 -31.94
C ASP A 151 20.15 34.90 -31.10
N LYS A 152 20.51 35.47 -29.94
CA LYS A 152 19.63 36.05 -28.93
C LYS A 152 20.33 37.25 -28.28
N VAL A 153 19.55 38.15 -27.69
CA VAL A 153 20.05 39.27 -26.87
C VAL A 153 20.54 38.75 -25.52
N TYR A 154 21.84 38.89 -25.24
CA TYR A 154 22.44 38.55 -23.94
C TYR A 154 22.73 39.82 -23.13
N ARG A 155 21.81 40.15 -22.21
CA ARG A 155 21.95 41.22 -21.19
C ARG A 155 22.98 40.87 -20.12
N TRP A 156 24.00 41.71 -19.96
CA TRP A 156 25.08 41.57 -18.98
C TRP A 156 25.27 42.83 -18.15
N LEU A 157 25.57 42.66 -16.87
CA LEU A 157 25.96 43.75 -15.97
C LEU A 157 27.39 43.47 -15.46
N ALA A 158 28.32 44.35 -15.82
CA ALA A 158 29.74 44.26 -15.45
C ALA A 158 29.99 44.64 -13.97
N SER A 159 31.13 44.26 -13.41
CA SER A 159 31.56 44.75 -12.09
C SER A 159 31.96 46.23 -12.06
N SER A 160 32.29 46.82 -13.20
CA SER A 160 32.59 48.25 -13.32
C SER A 160 32.37 48.76 -14.75
N THR A 161 32.07 50.06 -14.89
CA THR A 161 31.99 50.74 -16.20
C THR A 161 33.33 50.71 -16.93
N ALA A 162 34.45 50.78 -16.20
CA ALA A 162 35.79 50.66 -16.77
C ALA A 162 36.06 49.26 -17.39
N GLU A 163 35.70 48.16 -16.70
CA GLU A 163 35.79 46.82 -17.28
C GLU A 163 34.84 46.64 -18.48
N LYS A 164 33.61 47.20 -18.42
CA LYS A 164 32.67 47.22 -19.56
C LYS A 164 33.33 47.86 -20.78
N ASN A 165 33.82 49.09 -20.62
CA ASN A 165 34.38 49.88 -21.71
C ASN A 165 35.67 49.24 -22.27
N SER A 166 36.54 48.72 -21.40
CA SER A 166 37.75 47.98 -21.80
C SER A 166 37.42 46.71 -22.61
N PHE A 167 36.38 45.96 -22.21
CA PHE A 167 35.95 44.75 -22.91
C PHE A 167 35.25 45.05 -24.25
N ILE A 168 34.42 46.10 -24.31
CA ILE A 168 33.79 46.56 -25.55
C ILE A 168 34.86 47.06 -26.54
N SER A 169 35.84 47.84 -26.08
CA SER A 169 36.98 48.28 -26.89
C SER A 169 37.82 47.09 -27.38
N CYS A 170 37.97 46.04 -26.58
CA CYS A 170 38.63 44.80 -26.99
C CYS A 170 37.85 44.06 -28.08
N ILE A 171 36.52 43.96 -27.95
CA ILE A 171 35.63 43.41 -28.99
C ILE A 171 35.69 44.25 -30.28
N TRP A 172 35.71 45.57 -30.18
CA TRP A 172 35.87 46.46 -31.34
C TRP A 172 37.21 46.26 -32.06
N LYS A 173 38.34 46.28 -31.34
CA LYS A 173 39.67 46.03 -31.92
C LYS A 173 39.79 44.64 -32.54
N LEU A 174 39.08 43.64 -32.01
CA LEU A 174 39.00 42.29 -32.58
C LEU A 174 38.11 42.21 -33.83
N ASN A 175 36.99 42.93 -33.85
CA ASN A 175 36.13 43.08 -35.01
C ASN A 175 36.92 43.69 -36.19
N GLN A 176 37.58 44.84 -36.00
CA GLN A 176 38.37 45.49 -37.05
C GLN A 176 39.54 44.63 -37.55
N ARG A 177 40.17 43.84 -36.68
CA ARG A 177 41.40 43.09 -37.02
C ARG A 177 41.16 41.74 -37.68
N TYR A 178 40.01 41.10 -37.44
CA TYR A 178 39.78 39.70 -37.84
C TYR A 178 38.42 39.43 -38.51
N LEU A 179 37.47 40.38 -38.51
CA LEU A 179 36.16 40.21 -39.16
C LEU A 179 36.02 41.17 -40.35
N ARG A 180 35.49 40.65 -41.47
CA ARG A 180 35.08 41.47 -42.62
C ARG A 180 33.64 42.00 -42.51
N LYS A 181 32.83 41.40 -41.63
CA LYS A 181 31.47 41.82 -41.30
C LYS A 181 31.59 42.87 -40.18
N LYS A 182 31.12 44.10 -40.41
CA LYS A 182 31.06 45.11 -39.35
C LYS A 182 29.94 44.72 -38.36
N VAL A 183 30.33 44.42 -37.12
CA VAL A 183 29.43 44.48 -35.95
C VAL A 183 29.04 45.94 -35.70
N GLU A 184 27.77 46.20 -35.41
CA GLU A 184 27.27 47.53 -35.03
C GLU A 184 27.51 47.81 -33.54
N PHE A 185 27.87 49.06 -33.20
CA PHE A 185 28.15 49.49 -31.83
C PHE A 185 27.21 50.63 -31.47
N VAL A 186 26.23 50.34 -30.61
CA VAL A 186 25.09 51.21 -30.31
C VAL A 186 25.23 51.75 -28.88
N ASN A 187 24.89 53.03 -28.68
CA ASN A 187 25.05 53.72 -27.40
C ASN A 187 26.48 53.66 -26.80
N VAL A 188 27.51 53.52 -27.64
CA VAL A 188 28.93 53.54 -27.22
C VAL A 188 29.49 54.94 -27.43
N SER A 189 30.28 55.46 -26.48
CA SER A 189 31.03 56.71 -26.66
C SER A 189 32.05 56.57 -27.80
N SER A 190 32.14 57.58 -28.68
CA SER A 190 33.08 57.62 -29.81
C SER A 190 34.54 57.44 -29.36
N GLN A 191 34.90 57.95 -28.19
CA GLN A 191 36.21 57.81 -27.56
C GLN A 191 36.64 56.35 -27.28
N LEU A 192 35.71 55.39 -27.33
CA LEU A 192 36.00 53.95 -27.18
C LEU A 192 36.13 53.22 -28.54
N LEU A 193 35.83 53.93 -29.64
CA LEU A 193 35.78 53.42 -31.02
C LEU A 193 36.85 54.08 -31.92
N GLU A 194 37.65 54.99 -31.39
CA GLU A 194 38.74 55.66 -32.11
C GLU A 194 40.10 55.29 -31.49
N GLU A 195 40.72 54.23 -32.02
CA GLU A 195 42.16 54.05 -31.90
C GLU A 195 42.67 53.31 -33.15
N SER A 196 43.16 54.09 -34.12
CA SER A 196 43.66 53.62 -35.41
C SER A 196 45.20 53.50 -35.43
N VAL A 197 45.71 52.69 -36.35
CA VAL A 197 47.14 52.37 -36.54
C VAL A 197 47.88 53.48 -37.34
N PRO A 198 49.23 53.47 -37.42
CA PRO A 198 50.04 54.71 -37.50
C PRO A 198 50.44 55.14 -38.93
N SER A 199 51.28 56.18 -39.00
CA SER A 199 51.68 56.97 -40.18
C SER A 199 50.62 58.00 -40.58
N GLY A 200 50.95 59.23 -40.98
CA GLY A 200 52.27 59.85 -41.12
C GLY A 200 52.13 61.36 -41.40
N GLU A 201 53.14 61.98 -42.00
CA GLU A 201 53.26 63.43 -42.29
C GLU A 201 53.47 64.28 -41.01
N SER A 202 54.59 64.98 -40.77
CA SER A 202 55.61 65.64 -41.62
C SER A 202 55.25 67.06 -42.08
N GLN A 203 55.31 68.01 -41.15
CA GLN A 203 55.94 69.31 -41.41
C GLN A 203 57.34 69.25 -40.76
N SER A 204 58.44 69.09 -41.50
CA SER A 204 59.04 70.06 -42.45
C SER A 204 59.79 71.21 -41.76
N VAL A 205 60.82 70.86 -40.97
CA VAL A 205 62.01 71.69 -40.83
C VAL A 205 63.18 70.84 -41.31
N ALA A 206 63.77 71.20 -42.44
CA ALA A 206 64.96 70.54 -42.96
C ALA A 206 66.20 71.25 -42.41
N GLY A 207 67.00 70.54 -41.62
CA GLY A 207 68.39 70.89 -41.35
C GLY A 207 69.28 70.03 -42.23
N GLY A 208 69.57 70.50 -43.44
CA GLY A 208 70.60 69.97 -44.33
C GLY A 208 71.70 71.02 -44.51
N ASP A 209 72.92 70.57 -44.78
CA ASP A 209 74.10 71.45 -44.87
C ASP A 209 73.99 72.47 -46.03
N GLU A 210 74.37 73.72 -45.76
CA GLU A 210 74.76 74.70 -46.78
C GLU A 210 76.12 75.33 -46.41
N ASP A 211 77.20 74.59 -46.66
CA ASP A 211 78.52 75.18 -46.91
C ASP A 211 78.50 75.75 -48.35
N ALA A 212 78.13 77.02 -48.50
CA ALA A 212 78.07 77.72 -49.79
C ALA A 212 78.79 79.08 -49.70
N LEU A 213 79.95 79.13 -50.37
CA LEU A 213 80.93 80.23 -50.39
C LEU A 213 80.35 81.59 -50.84
N ASP A 214 80.95 82.68 -50.36
CA ASP A 214 80.77 84.03 -50.92
C ASP A 214 81.04 84.05 -52.44
N GLU A 215 80.10 84.61 -53.21
CA GLU A 215 80.29 84.91 -54.63
C GLU A 215 80.69 86.38 -54.80
N TYR A 216 81.75 86.62 -55.59
CA TYR A 216 82.38 87.94 -55.75
C TYR A 216 81.52 88.84 -56.65
N GLN A 217 81.03 89.96 -56.11
CA GLN A 217 80.22 90.91 -56.87
C GLN A 217 81.04 92.08 -57.42
N GLU A 218 81.02 92.23 -58.74
CA GLU A 218 81.59 93.37 -59.46
C GLU A 218 80.74 94.65 -59.28
N LEU A 219 81.37 95.83 -59.45
CA LEU A 219 80.79 97.14 -59.15
C LEU A 219 79.51 97.44 -59.95
N SER A 220 78.63 98.24 -59.34
CA SER A 220 77.37 98.67 -59.94
C SER A 220 77.60 99.67 -61.08
N THR A 221 76.78 99.61 -62.13
CA THR A 221 76.73 100.62 -63.19
C THR A 221 76.43 102.04 -62.68
N ARG A 222 75.90 102.15 -61.46
CA ARG A 222 75.72 103.43 -60.76
C ARG A 222 77.03 103.99 -60.20
N GLU A 223 77.90 103.12 -59.71
CA GLU A 223 79.21 103.48 -59.16
C GLU A 223 80.18 103.82 -60.31
N GLU A 224 80.06 103.12 -61.44
CA GLU A 224 80.75 103.49 -62.70
C GLU A 224 80.35 104.90 -63.17
N GLN A 225 79.04 105.23 -63.15
CA GLN A 225 78.55 106.58 -63.47
C GLN A 225 78.96 107.65 -62.44
N ASP A 226 78.97 107.34 -61.14
CA ASP A 226 79.42 108.30 -60.12
C ASP A 226 80.95 108.53 -60.19
N ILE A 227 81.74 107.55 -60.63
CA ILE A 227 83.17 107.72 -60.95
C ILE A 227 83.36 108.58 -62.21
N GLU A 228 82.60 108.32 -63.29
CA GLU A 228 82.66 109.11 -64.53
C GLU A 228 82.25 110.58 -64.26
N SER A 229 81.22 110.80 -63.44
CA SER A 229 80.77 112.11 -62.96
C SER A 229 81.82 112.83 -62.09
N MET A 230 82.51 112.11 -61.19
CA MET A 230 83.65 112.68 -60.45
C MET A 230 84.80 113.09 -61.36
N MET A 231 85.08 112.32 -62.42
CA MET A 231 86.11 112.67 -63.41
C MET A 231 85.72 113.90 -64.25
N GLU A 232 84.46 114.03 -64.65
CA GLU A 232 83.97 115.18 -65.45
C GLU A 232 84.00 116.51 -64.66
N MET A 233 83.83 116.46 -63.34
CA MET A 233 83.92 117.63 -62.44
C MET A 233 85.36 118.13 -62.17
N CYS A 234 86.41 117.49 -62.71
CA CYS A 234 87.82 117.72 -62.33
C CYS A 234 88.65 118.51 -63.36
N GLU A 235 88.23 119.72 -63.73
CA GLU A 235 88.89 120.57 -64.74
C GLU A 235 90.33 121.04 -64.37
N TYR A 236 90.85 120.71 -63.18
CA TYR A 236 92.17 121.12 -62.68
C TYR A 236 93.26 120.02 -62.63
N ALA A 237 93.04 118.88 -63.28
CA ALA A 237 93.91 117.69 -63.27
C ALA A 237 95.29 117.84 -63.99
N ILE A 238 95.84 119.06 -64.12
CA ILE A 238 97.10 119.35 -64.84
C ILE A 238 98.15 120.06 -63.96
N SER A 239 97.84 120.49 -62.73
CA SER A 239 98.76 121.35 -61.94
C SER A 239 99.21 120.86 -60.55
N ASN A 240 98.41 120.11 -59.79
CA ASN A 240 98.89 119.52 -58.52
C ASN A 240 98.07 118.30 -58.08
N ALA A 241 98.71 117.13 -58.00
CA ALA A 241 98.07 115.88 -57.59
C ALA A 241 98.05 115.67 -56.06
N GLU A 242 98.92 116.33 -55.30
CA GLU A 242 99.10 116.10 -53.85
C GLU A 242 97.87 116.55 -53.05
N ALA A 243 97.29 117.70 -53.43
CA ALA A 243 96.08 118.24 -52.80
C ALA A 243 94.82 117.38 -53.04
N PHE A 244 94.76 116.62 -54.14
CA PHE A 244 93.64 115.73 -54.43
C PHE A 244 93.64 114.49 -53.51
N ALA A 245 94.82 113.90 -53.30
CA ALA A 245 94.98 112.78 -52.36
C ALA A 245 94.66 113.17 -50.91
N GLU A 246 95.01 114.38 -50.49
CA GLU A 246 94.70 114.88 -49.14
C GLU A 246 93.19 115.06 -48.91
N GLN A 247 92.44 115.53 -49.91
CA GLN A 247 90.97 115.62 -49.84
C GLN A 247 90.32 114.22 -49.76
N LEU A 248 90.73 113.29 -50.62
CA LEU A 248 90.16 111.94 -50.67
C LEU A 248 90.38 111.16 -49.37
N SER A 249 91.58 111.27 -48.78
CA SER A 249 91.94 110.69 -47.48
C SER A 249 91.03 111.18 -46.34
N LYS A 250 90.62 112.45 -46.42
CA LYS A 250 89.77 113.12 -45.42
C LYS A 250 88.32 112.63 -45.46
N GLU A 251 87.81 112.37 -46.65
CA GLU A 251 86.45 111.82 -46.85
C GLU A 251 86.39 110.34 -46.45
N LEU A 252 87.43 109.56 -46.78
CA LEU A 252 87.58 108.17 -46.31
C LEU A 252 87.54 108.09 -44.78
N GLN A 253 88.29 108.95 -44.07
CA GLN A 253 88.33 108.96 -42.60
C GLN A 253 86.99 109.30 -41.95
N VAL A 254 86.15 110.11 -42.60
CA VAL A 254 84.77 110.38 -42.14
C VAL A 254 83.87 109.16 -42.34
N LEU A 255 84.03 108.45 -43.46
CA LEU A 255 83.23 107.27 -43.81
C LEU A 255 83.55 106.06 -42.91
N ASP A 256 84.83 105.81 -42.61
CA ASP A 256 85.27 104.85 -41.58
C ASP A 256 84.65 105.15 -40.21
N GLY A 257 84.65 106.42 -39.81
CA GLY A 257 84.04 106.88 -38.56
C GLY A 257 82.54 106.62 -38.47
N ALA A 258 81.81 106.74 -39.58
CA ALA A 258 80.38 106.40 -39.66
C ALA A 258 80.15 104.88 -39.61
N ASN A 259 80.98 104.10 -40.32
CA ASN A 259 80.83 102.65 -40.41
C ASN A 259 81.04 101.96 -39.04
N ILE A 260 82.03 102.44 -38.26
CA ILE A 260 82.25 102.01 -36.87
C ILE A 260 81.01 102.25 -36.00
N GLN A 261 80.33 103.41 -36.14
CA GLN A 261 79.13 103.70 -35.35
C GLN A 261 77.95 102.77 -35.68
N SER A 262 77.77 102.36 -36.94
CA SER A 262 76.74 101.38 -37.33
C SER A 262 76.99 100.00 -36.72
N ILE A 263 78.23 99.52 -36.72
CA ILE A 263 78.58 98.22 -36.11
C ILE A 263 78.41 98.27 -34.58
N MET A 264 78.81 99.36 -33.92
CA MET A 264 78.59 99.57 -32.48
C MET A 264 77.10 99.72 -32.09
N ALA A 265 76.20 99.93 -33.06
CA ALA A 265 74.76 99.97 -32.82
C ALA A 265 74.12 98.57 -32.86
N SER A 266 74.54 97.70 -33.79
CA SER A 266 73.97 96.36 -33.95
C SER A 266 74.34 95.40 -32.82
N GLU A 267 75.56 95.50 -32.28
CA GLU A 267 76.04 94.74 -31.12
C GLU A 267 75.06 94.82 -29.93
N LYS A 268 74.49 96.00 -29.69
CA LYS A 268 73.54 96.22 -28.58
C LYS A 268 72.21 95.52 -28.82
N GLN A 269 71.74 95.43 -30.05
CA GLN A 269 70.49 94.72 -30.38
C GLN A 269 70.66 93.20 -30.29
N VAL A 270 71.82 92.66 -30.68
CA VAL A 270 72.12 91.22 -30.51
C VAL A 270 72.20 90.84 -29.03
N ASN A 271 72.84 91.66 -28.18
CA ASN A 271 72.86 91.44 -26.74
C ASN A 271 71.46 91.47 -26.11
N ILE A 272 70.58 92.39 -26.54
CA ILE A 272 69.18 92.42 -26.09
C ILE A 272 68.42 91.15 -26.52
N LEU A 273 68.66 90.65 -27.74
CA LEU A 273 68.01 89.42 -28.21
C LEU A 273 68.50 88.18 -27.45
N MET A 274 69.79 88.09 -27.10
CA MET A 274 70.30 87.05 -26.19
C MET A 274 69.64 87.15 -24.82
N GLN A 275 69.57 88.34 -24.22
CA GLN A 275 68.93 88.52 -22.92
C GLN A 275 67.44 88.10 -22.94
N LEU A 276 66.71 88.39 -24.02
CA LEU A 276 65.32 87.94 -24.18
C LEU A 276 65.19 86.42 -24.37
N LEU A 277 66.19 85.76 -24.96
CA LEU A 277 66.24 84.30 -25.04
C LEU A 277 66.57 83.67 -23.67
N ASP A 278 67.49 84.27 -22.90
CA ASP A 278 67.81 83.82 -21.54
C ASP A 278 66.61 84.03 -20.59
N GLU A 279 65.88 85.14 -20.71
CA GLU A 279 64.62 85.38 -19.98
C GLU A 279 63.52 84.39 -20.40
N ALA A 280 63.42 84.04 -21.68
CA ALA A 280 62.47 83.04 -22.17
C ALA A 280 62.82 81.62 -21.68
N LEU A 281 64.10 81.25 -21.66
CA LEU A 281 64.58 79.99 -21.10
C LEU A 281 64.31 79.93 -19.59
N ALA A 282 64.55 81.01 -18.85
CA ALA A 282 64.27 81.08 -17.42
C ALA A 282 62.78 80.90 -17.08
N GLU A 283 61.84 81.42 -17.90
CA GLU A 283 60.41 81.11 -17.72
C GLU A 283 60.03 79.70 -18.19
N VAL A 284 60.73 79.11 -19.17
CA VAL A 284 60.56 77.67 -19.52
C VAL A 284 61.00 76.78 -18.36
N ASP A 285 62.17 77.00 -17.76
CA ASP A 285 62.64 76.31 -16.54
C ASP A 285 61.64 76.49 -15.39
N THR A 286 61.08 77.70 -15.26
CA THR A 286 60.07 78.03 -14.24
C THR A 286 58.74 77.31 -14.53
N ILE A 287 58.37 77.07 -15.80
CA ILE A 287 57.21 76.26 -16.21
C ILE A 287 57.49 74.76 -15.99
N GLU A 288 58.68 74.26 -16.29
CA GLU A 288 59.07 72.87 -16.00
C GLU A 288 59.02 72.59 -14.50
N GLY A 289 59.60 73.47 -13.66
CA GLY A 289 59.50 73.35 -12.20
C GLY A 289 58.07 73.38 -11.67
N LYS A 290 57.18 74.22 -12.25
CA LYS A 290 55.74 74.21 -11.95
C LYS A 290 55.11 72.85 -12.35
N LEU A 291 55.42 72.32 -13.53
CA LEU A 291 54.92 71.02 -14.02
C LEU A 291 55.41 69.85 -13.16
N SER A 292 56.69 69.80 -12.78
CA SER A 292 57.22 68.79 -11.86
C SER A 292 56.51 68.83 -10.50
N SER A 293 56.21 70.03 -9.99
CA SER A 293 55.44 70.18 -8.74
C SER A 293 54.01 69.64 -8.85
N TYR A 294 53.37 69.81 -10.02
CA TYR A 294 52.06 69.23 -10.30
C TYR A 294 52.13 67.71 -10.49
N GLU A 295 53.18 67.18 -11.12
CA GLU A 295 53.38 65.73 -11.24
C GLU A 295 53.65 65.07 -9.87
N GLU A 296 54.46 65.68 -9.01
CA GLU A 296 54.68 65.21 -7.63
C GLU A 296 53.37 65.24 -6.82
N MET A 297 52.61 66.33 -6.89
CA MET A 297 51.28 66.40 -6.25
C MET A 297 50.31 65.37 -6.82
N LEU A 298 50.29 65.14 -8.14
CA LEU A 298 49.45 64.13 -8.78
C LEU A 298 49.89 62.71 -8.43
N GLN A 299 51.18 62.44 -8.31
CA GLN A 299 51.71 61.15 -7.85
C GLN A 299 51.39 60.92 -6.37
N SER A 300 51.47 61.95 -5.51
CA SER A 300 51.05 61.88 -4.11
C SER A 300 49.54 61.65 -3.98
N VAL A 301 48.70 62.38 -4.73
CA VAL A 301 47.24 62.18 -4.77
C VAL A 301 46.88 60.81 -5.36
N LYS A 302 47.63 60.33 -6.35
CA LYS A 302 47.52 58.97 -6.90
C LYS A 302 47.93 57.93 -5.86
N GLU A 303 48.96 58.14 -5.07
CA GLU A 303 49.33 57.28 -3.94
C GLU A 303 48.36 57.39 -2.74
N GLN A 304 47.61 58.47 -2.61
CA GLN A 304 46.55 58.62 -1.60
C GLN A 304 45.21 58.04 -2.04
N MET A 305 44.80 58.20 -3.30
CA MET A 305 43.66 57.49 -3.89
C MET A 305 43.97 55.99 -3.99
N ASP A 306 45.20 55.68 -4.40
CA ASP A 306 45.81 54.38 -4.25
C ASP A 306 46.42 54.15 -2.82
N GLN A 307 45.91 54.87 -1.81
CA GLN A 307 45.80 54.52 -0.37
C GLN A 307 44.36 54.70 0.21
N ILE A 308 43.33 54.83 -0.64
CA ILE A 308 41.90 54.81 -0.25
C ILE A 308 41.12 53.66 -0.91
N SER A 309 41.47 53.19 -2.12
CA SER A 309 40.70 52.15 -2.84
C SER A 309 40.80 50.69 -2.28
N GLN A 310 41.88 50.23 -1.63
CA GLN A 310 41.85 48.99 -0.81
C GLN A 310 41.16 49.24 0.53
N SER A 311 40.73 50.48 0.81
CA SER A 311 39.87 50.97 1.89
C SER A 311 38.67 50.08 2.07
N ASN A 312 37.52 50.60 1.66
CA ASN A 312 36.96 50.27 0.36
C ASN A 312 37.14 48.81 -0.12
N ARG A 313 38.27 48.31 -0.66
CA ARG A 313 38.36 46.88 -1.05
C ARG A 313 38.39 45.92 0.14
N LEU A 314 39.13 46.20 1.22
CA LEU A 314 39.06 45.38 2.43
C LEU A 314 37.70 45.59 3.11
N ILE A 315 37.18 46.83 3.18
CA ILE A 315 35.75 47.21 3.34
C ILE A 315 34.87 46.75 2.14
N GLN A 316 35.32 45.77 1.33
CA GLN A 316 34.53 44.96 0.37
C GLN A 316 34.77 43.43 0.53
N ILE A 317 35.74 42.96 1.33
CA ILE A 317 35.97 41.53 1.63
C ILE A 317 34.98 40.95 2.65
N SER A 318 34.82 41.56 3.84
CA SER A 318 33.60 41.36 4.68
C SER A 318 32.36 41.98 4.01
N ASN A 319 31.31 42.46 4.71
CA ASN A 319 29.88 42.78 4.39
C ASN A 319 29.20 41.95 3.29
N THR A 320 29.90 41.67 2.21
CA THR A 320 30.03 40.34 1.59
C THR A 320 30.37 39.24 2.62
N ASN A 321 31.61 39.07 3.11
CA ASN A 321 31.90 38.19 4.26
C ASN A 321 31.45 38.77 5.62
N ASN A 322 30.69 39.88 5.72
CA ASN A 322 29.83 40.24 6.90
C ASN A 322 28.31 40.07 6.58
N GLY A 323 27.95 39.42 5.45
CA GLY A 323 26.61 38.91 5.13
C GLY A 323 26.45 37.52 5.75
N LYS A 324 26.74 36.44 5.00
CA LYS A 324 27.13 35.06 5.42
C LYS A 324 26.92 34.66 6.91
N LEU A 325 27.88 34.70 7.87
CA LEU A 325 27.65 34.51 9.35
C LEU A 325 26.42 35.18 9.94
N LEU A 326 25.90 36.29 9.40
CA LEU A 326 24.61 36.80 9.85
C LEU A 326 23.50 35.87 9.35
N ASP A 327 23.50 35.53 8.06
CA ASP A 327 22.70 34.46 7.44
C ASP A 327 22.94 33.07 8.09
N GLU A 328 24.13 32.78 8.62
CA GLU A 328 24.56 31.46 9.14
C GLU A 328 24.38 31.32 10.66
N ILE A 329 24.63 32.37 11.45
CA ILE A 329 24.12 32.48 12.83
C ILE A 329 22.60 32.50 12.79
N GLN A 330 21.95 33.22 11.86
CA GLN A 330 20.49 33.15 11.72
C GLN A 330 20.04 31.73 11.36
N PHE A 331 20.74 31.02 10.48
CA PHE A 331 20.45 29.62 10.21
C PHE A 331 20.60 28.76 11.48
N LEU A 332 21.73 28.83 12.18
CA LEU A 332 21.97 28.04 13.38
C LEU A 332 21.00 28.40 14.52
N VAL A 333 20.76 29.68 14.81
CA VAL A 333 19.84 30.13 15.86
C VAL A 333 18.39 29.76 15.54
N ASN A 334 17.93 29.92 14.29
CA ASN A 334 16.54 29.62 13.93
C ASN A 334 16.23 28.11 13.87
N TYR A 335 17.23 27.25 13.70
CA TYR A 335 17.03 25.81 13.52
C TYR A 335 17.63 24.92 14.64
N MET A 336 18.55 25.45 15.46
CA MET A 336 19.15 24.74 16.60
C MET A 336 18.73 25.30 17.97
N ASP A 337 17.89 26.33 18.06
CA ASP A 337 17.28 26.72 19.36
C ASP A 337 16.07 25.83 19.70
N LEU A 338 15.91 25.53 20.99
CA LEU A 338 14.77 24.79 21.53
C LEU A 338 14.26 25.50 22.77
N SER A 339 12.99 25.90 22.75
CA SER A 339 12.45 26.79 23.78
C SER A 339 12.61 26.25 25.21
N LYS A 340 12.88 27.14 26.16
CA LYS A 340 12.90 26.84 27.61
C LYS A 340 11.55 26.35 28.17
N GLY A 341 10.49 26.34 27.34
CA GLY A 341 9.23 25.63 27.62
C GLY A 341 9.32 24.16 27.20
N HIS A 342 9.79 23.88 25.99
CA HIS A 342 9.95 22.51 25.47
C HIS A 342 10.97 21.69 26.29
N ILE A 343 12.10 22.29 26.66
CA ILE A 343 13.12 21.64 27.50
C ILE A 343 12.52 21.17 28.84
N ARG A 344 11.76 22.04 29.53
CA ARG A 344 11.07 21.69 30.78
C ARG A 344 9.93 20.70 30.57
N ALA A 345 9.20 20.76 29.47
CA ALA A 345 8.18 19.76 29.16
C ALA A 345 8.78 18.34 29.03
N LEU A 346 9.94 18.21 28.37
CA LEU A 346 10.65 16.93 28.23
C LEU A 346 11.20 16.42 29.58
N GLN A 347 11.84 17.30 30.35
CA GLN A 347 12.47 16.94 31.63
C GLN A 347 11.44 16.69 32.75
N GLU A 348 10.50 17.61 32.93
CA GLU A 348 9.62 17.71 34.11
C GLU A 348 8.12 17.61 33.77
N GLY A 349 7.73 17.91 32.52
CA GLY A 349 6.32 17.98 32.10
C GLY A 349 5.52 16.73 32.40
N ASP A 350 4.35 16.90 33.01
CA ASP A 350 3.52 15.79 33.49
C ASP A 350 3.05 14.86 32.35
N LEU A 351 3.05 13.54 32.62
CA LEU A 351 2.60 12.51 31.67
C LEU A 351 1.24 11.89 32.05
N THR A 352 0.59 12.36 33.12
CA THR A 352 -0.74 11.87 33.56
C THR A 352 -1.89 12.72 33.04
N SER A 353 -1.77 14.04 33.02
CA SER A 353 -2.82 14.95 32.53
C SER A 353 -2.80 15.09 31.01
N PRO A 354 -3.97 15.27 30.34
CA PRO A 354 -4.03 15.46 28.90
C PRO A 354 -3.19 16.64 28.39
N LYS A 355 -3.17 17.75 29.14
CA LYS A 355 -2.41 18.96 28.81
C LYS A 355 -0.90 18.74 28.95
N GLY A 356 -0.46 17.96 29.93
CA GLY A 356 0.93 17.57 30.09
C GLY A 356 1.40 16.66 28.95
N ILE A 357 0.59 15.68 28.58
CA ILE A 357 0.85 14.79 27.42
C ILE A 357 0.95 15.62 26.12
N GLU A 358 0.04 16.56 25.89
CA GLU A 358 0.06 17.46 24.72
C GLU A 358 1.32 18.36 24.69
N ALA A 359 1.71 18.94 25.83
CA ALA A 359 2.94 19.72 25.94
C ALA A 359 4.20 18.87 25.67
N CYS A 360 4.23 17.64 26.17
CA CYS A 360 5.30 16.66 25.91
C CYS A 360 5.35 16.26 24.43
N ILE A 361 4.19 16.04 23.78
CA ILE A 361 4.10 15.78 22.33
C ILE A 361 4.72 16.93 21.55
N ASN A 362 4.25 18.15 21.75
CA ASN A 362 4.71 19.33 21.00
C ASN A 362 6.21 19.59 21.22
N ALA A 363 6.71 19.40 22.44
CA ALA A 363 8.13 19.49 22.75
C ALA A 363 8.97 18.36 22.10
N SER A 364 8.45 17.14 22.02
CA SER A 364 9.11 15.99 21.39
C SER A 364 9.15 16.10 19.85
N GLU A 365 8.09 16.64 19.24
CA GLU A 365 8.03 16.98 17.81
C GLU A 365 9.01 18.11 17.48
N ALA A 366 9.06 19.18 18.30
CA ALA A 366 10.03 20.26 18.13
C ALA A 366 11.49 19.80 18.30
N LEU A 367 11.79 18.97 19.30
CA LEU A 367 13.12 18.36 19.47
C LEU A 367 13.51 17.53 18.23
N LEU A 368 12.59 16.71 17.72
CA LEU A 368 12.84 15.88 16.54
C LEU A 368 13.05 16.73 15.27
N GLN A 369 12.35 17.86 15.13
CA GLN A 369 12.60 18.82 14.06
C GLN A 369 14.02 19.41 14.15
N CYS A 370 14.44 19.88 15.33
CA CYS A 370 15.78 20.44 15.55
C CYS A 370 16.91 19.41 15.33
N MET A 371 16.69 18.15 15.74
CA MET A 371 17.67 17.07 15.52
C MET A 371 17.82 16.64 14.05
N ASN A 372 16.78 16.80 13.24
CA ASN A 372 16.75 16.39 11.83
C ASN A 372 17.14 17.51 10.85
N VAL A 373 17.64 18.66 11.34
CA VAL A 373 18.12 19.76 10.49
C VAL A 373 19.36 19.32 9.70
N ALA A 374 19.31 19.48 8.38
CA ALA A 374 20.44 19.21 7.50
C ALA A 374 21.56 20.26 7.73
N LEU A 375 22.55 19.90 8.55
CA LEU A 375 23.74 20.69 8.81
C LEU A 375 24.55 20.92 7.52
N ARG A 376 25.18 22.10 7.39
CA ARG A 376 26.04 22.43 6.25
C ARG A 376 27.45 21.83 6.47
N PRO A 377 28.22 21.52 5.40
CA PRO A 377 29.59 21.02 5.54
C PRO A 377 30.47 22.01 6.31
N GLY A 378 30.90 21.63 7.52
CA GLY A 378 31.59 22.52 8.46
C GLY A 378 30.80 22.78 9.75
N HIS A 379 29.48 22.58 9.79
CA HIS A 379 28.69 22.78 11.01
C HIS A 379 28.98 21.72 12.09
N GLU A 380 29.40 20.51 11.69
CA GLU A 380 29.98 19.47 12.55
C GLU A 380 31.41 19.83 13.05
N LYS A 381 31.90 21.02 12.68
CA LYS A 381 33.11 21.66 13.19
C LYS A 381 32.77 22.93 13.99
N LEU A 382 31.59 23.05 14.64
CA LEU A 382 31.20 24.15 15.54
C LEU A 382 30.91 23.68 16.99
N MET A 383 31.70 24.05 18.02
CA MET A 383 31.56 23.52 19.40
C MET A 383 30.16 23.70 19.97
N ALA A 384 29.53 24.84 19.66
CA ALA A 384 28.15 25.12 20.05
C ALA A 384 27.15 24.13 19.42
N VAL A 385 27.41 23.65 18.20
CA VAL A 385 26.54 22.68 17.51
C VAL A 385 26.64 21.29 18.13
N LYS A 386 27.82 20.71 18.40
CA LYS A 386 27.82 19.43 19.14
C LYS A 386 27.43 19.57 20.59
N GLN A 387 27.72 20.67 21.28
CA GLN A 387 27.15 20.89 22.62
C GLN A 387 25.61 20.87 22.56
N GLN A 388 25.00 21.50 21.55
CA GLN A 388 23.55 21.48 21.35
C GLN A 388 23.03 20.10 20.86
N GLN A 389 23.73 19.39 19.97
CA GLN A 389 23.35 18.04 19.54
C GLN A 389 23.48 17.01 20.68
N LEU A 390 24.48 17.14 21.55
CA LEU A 390 24.64 16.33 22.75
C LEU A 390 23.52 16.63 23.75
N LEU A 391 23.19 17.90 23.98
CA LEU A 391 22.02 18.29 24.79
C LEU A 391 20.71 17.73 24.21
N PHE A 392 20.51 17.79 22.89
CA PHE A 392 19.34 17.21 22.23
C PHE A 392 19.30 15.68 22.38
N ALA A 393 20.44 15.00 22.26
CA ALA A 393 20.54 13.56 22.52
C ALA A 393 20.27 13.21 23.99
N GLU A 394 20.78 13.98 24.94
CA GLU A 394 20.52 13.78 26.39
C GLU A 394 19.04 14.00 26.74
N LEU A 395 18.43 15.06 26.20
CA LEU A 395 16.99 15.35 26.36
C LEU A 395 16.13 14.24 25.75
N ARG A 396 16.47 13.78 24.54
CA ARG A 396 15.83 12.63 23.87
C ARG A 396 15.94 11.38 24.74
N ASP A 397 17.14 11.01 25.16
CA ASP A 397 17.41 9.77 25.88
C ASP A 397 16.72 9.75 27.25
N THR A 398 16.72 10.90 27.94
CA THR A 398 16.09 11.11 29.24
C THR A 398 14.58 11.11 29.13
N PHE A 399 13.99 11.86 28.19
CA PHE A 399 12.54 11.82 27.96
C PHE A 399 12.07 10.42 27.54
N ALA A 400 12.81 9.74 26.65
CA ALA A 400 12.50 8.38 26.25
C ALA A 400 12.59 7.37 27.42
N ARG A 401 13.55 7.53 28.34
CA ARG A 401 13.64 6.72 29.58
C ARG A 401 12.43 6.99 30.49
N ARG A 402 12.09 8.26 30.69
CA ARG A 402 10.96 8.73 31.50
C ARG A 402 9.61 8.23 30.96
N LEU A 403 9.38 8.36 29.66
CA LEU A 403 8.21 7.85 28.93
C LEU A 403 8.10 6.33 29.01
N THR A 404 9.21 5.60 28.82
CA THR A 404 9.22 4.13 28.90
C THR A 404 8.84 3.65 30.31
N ASN A 405 9.40 4.27 31.35
CA ASN A 405 9.06 3.95 32.73
C ASN A 405 7.59 4.29 33.06
N HIS A 406 7.09 5.43 32.58
CA HIS A 406 5.69 5.83 32.74
C HIS A 406 4.73 4.84 32.08
N LEU A 407 4.95 4.49 30.81
CA LEU A 407 4.09 3.56 30.07
C LEU A 407 4.12 2.15 30.67
N ASN A 408 5.28 1.65 31.12
CA ASN A 408 5.36 0.40 31.87
C ASN A 408 4.53 0.45 33.17
N ASN A 409 4.62 1.54 33.94
CA ASN A 409 3.81 1.71 35.15
C ASN A 409 2.31 1.80 34.84
N VAL A 410 1.91 2.44 33.74
CA VAL A 410 0.51 2.49 33.28
C VAL A 410 0.01 1.09 32.89
N PHE A 411 0.79 0.32 32.12
CA PHE A 411 0.43 -1.07 31.75
C PHE A 411 0.29 -1.95 32.99
N VAL A 412 1.23 -1.88 33.94
CA VAL A 412 1.17 -2.62 35.22
C VAL A 412 -0.04 -2.20 36.05
N HIS A 413 -0.32 -0.90 36.17
CA HIS A 413 -1.46 -0.39 36.91
C HIS A 413 -2.79 -0.84 36.29
N GLN A 414 -2.93 -0.76 34.95
CA GLN A 414 -4.12 -1.24 34.25
C GLN A 414 -4.30 -2.77 34.39
N PHE A 415 -3.24 -3.56 34.16
CA PHE A 415 -3.28 -5.01 34.35
C PHE A 415 -3.73 -5.39 35.78
N ASN A 416 -3.14 -4.75 36.80
CA ASN A 416 -3.51 -4.99 38.20
C ASN A 416 -4.94 -4.51 38.50
N HIS A 417 -5.37 -3.36 37.98
CA HIS A 417 -6.72 -2.85 38.18
C HIS A 417 -7.78 -3.80 37.62
N PHE A 418 -7.66 -4.21 36.35
CA PHE A 418 -8.59 -5.17 35.74
C PHE A 418 -8.51 -6.55 36.42
N SER A 419 -7.31 -7.06 36.68
CA SER A 419 -7.11 -8.35 37.38
C SER A 419 -7.68 -8.37 38.80
N HIS A 420 -7.64 -7.25 39.54
CA HIS A 420 -8.13 -7.18 40.91
C HIS A 420 -9.62 -6.86 41.01
N PHE A 421 -10.14 -5.96 40.17
CA PHE A 421 -11.58 -5.70 40.03
C PHE A 421 -12.34 -7.01 39.73
N LYS A 422 -11.75 -7.87 38.89
CA LYS A 422 -12.21 -9.24 38.63
C LYS A 422 -11.65 -10.34 39.54
N MET A 423 -11.04 -10.04 40.69
CA MET A 423 -10.90 -11.04 41.76
C MET A 423 -12.01 -10.94 42.80
N THR A 424 -12.56 -9.74 43.02
CA THR A 424 -13.70 -9.54 43.94
C THR A 424 -15.02 -10.08 43.38
N ILE A 425 -15.21 -10.01 42.06
CA ILE A 425 -16.48 -10.35 41.38
C ILE A 425 -16.73 -11.87 41.22
N PRO A 426 -15.76 -12.74 40.86
CA PRO A 426 -16.01 -14.17 40.65
C PRO A 426 -16.47 -14.93 41.89
N GLN A 427 -16.25 -14.43 43.10
CA GLN A 427 -16.81 -15.04 44.31
C GLN A 427 -18.35 -15.01 44.29
N PHE A 428 -18.96 -13.97 43.72
CA PHE A 428 -20.41 -13.90 43.53
C PHE A 428 -20.88 -14.91 42.46
N TYR A 429 -20.31 -14.85 41.26
CA TYR A 429 -20.70 -15.71 40.13
C TYR A 429 -20.48 -17.20 40.39
N ARG A 430 -19.39 -17.57 41.09
CA ARG A 430 -19.10 -18.98 41.45
C ARG A 430 -19.96 -19.49 42.61
N SER A 431 -20.38 -18.61 43.51
CA SER A 431 -21.26 -18.99 44.64
C SER A 431 -22.69 -19.26 44.16
N SER A 432 -23.27 -18.36 43.34
CA SER A 432 -24.64 -18.52 42.83
C SER A 432 -24.87 -19.75 41.95
N CYS A 433 -23.81 -20.37 41.41
CA CYS A 433 -23.89 -21.61 40.63
C CYS A 433 -23.72 -22.89 41.47
N LEU A 434 -23.43 -22.79 42.77
CA LEU A 434 -23.17 -23.91 43.68
C LEU A 434 -24.12 -23.94 44.90
N SER A 435 -25.04 -22.98 45.01
CA SER A 435 -26.09 -22.96 46.04
C SER A 435 -27.11 -24.08 45.80
N LEU A 436 -27.30 -24.98 46.78
CA LEU A 436 -28.40 -25.95 46.75
C LEU A 436 -29.76 -25.21 46.89
N PRO A 437 -30.79 -25.56 46.11
CA PRO A 437 -32.14 -25.05 46.34
C PRO A 437 -32.72 -25.69 47.62
N GLY A 438 -32.93 -24.87 48.67
CA GLY A 438 -33.17 -25.42 50.01
C GLY A 438 -33.94 -24.56 51.02
N HIS A 439 -34.50 -23.41 50.63
CA HIS A 439 -35.55 -22.75 51.43
C HIS A 439 -36.41 -21.77 50.64
N ASP A 440 -37.69 -21.67 51.02
CA ASP A 440 -38.66 -20.79 50.41
C ASP A 440 -38.58 -19.36 50.97
N GLN A 441 -38.51 -18.36 50.09
CA GLN A 441 -39.29 -17.12 50.18
C GLN A 441 -39.28 -16.35 48.86
N SER A 442 -40.30 -15.53 48.64
CA SER A 442 -40.71 -15.11 47.29
C SER A 442 -40.08 -13.82 46.78
N SER A 443 -39.97 -13.77 45.45
CA SER A 443 -40.12 -12.61 44.56
C SER A 443 -38.93 -11.68 44.25
N THR A 444 -38.92 -11.22 42.99
CA THR A 444 -38.22 -10.06 42.38
C THR A 444 -36.70 -10.06 42.11
N LEU A 445 -35.96 -11.17 42.21
CA LEU A 445 -34.55 -11.19 41.75
C LEU A 445 -34.06 -12.48 41.05
N SER A 446 -34.87 -13.05 40.14
CA SER A 446 -34.58 -14.35 39.49
C SER A 446 -34.79 -14.40 37.96
N GLN A 447 -34.83 -13.25 37.27
CA GLN A 447 -35.06 -13.20 35.81
C GLN A 447 -33.89 -12.65 34.96
N HIS A 448 -32.82 -12.15 35.57
CA HIS A 448 -31.57 -11.89 34.85
C HIS A 448 -30.62 -13.09 35.01
N THR A 449 -30.79 -14.08 34.12
CA THR A 449 -29.70 -15.01 33.78
C THR A 449 -28.46 -14.19 33.44
N ALA A 450 -27.32 -14.49 34.05
CA ALA A 450 -26.08 -13.80 33.76
C ALA A 450 -25.69 -13.99 32.28
N ASP A 451 -25.76 -12.91 31.49
CA ASP A 451 -25.45 -12.94 30.07
C ASP A 451 -24.00 -13.36 29.83
N LEU A 452 -23.80 -14.33 28.94
CA LEU A 452 -22.46 -14.82 28.57
C LEU A 452 -21.80 -13.74 27.71
N THR A 453 -21.01 -12.88 28.35
CA THR A 453 -20.43 -11.67 27.75
C THR A 453 -18.95 -11.53 28.10
N LEU A 454 -18.17 -11.00 27.17
CA LEU A 454 -16.77 -10.69 27.35
C LEU A 454 -16.57 -9.25 27.84
N PRO A 455 -15.54 -8.99 28.67
CA PRO A 455 -15.21 -7.67 29.19
C PRO A 455 -14.76 -6.73 28.05
N LYS A 456 -15.35 -5.53 28.02
CA LYS A 456 -15.08 -4.55 26.96
C LYS A 456 -13.93 -3.63 27.37
N HIS A 457 -12.76 -3.87 26.81
CA HIS A 457 -11.51 -3.16 27.12
C HIS A 457 -11.39 -1.76 26.48
N ASN A 458 -12.42 -1.28 25.77
CA ASN A 458 -12.47 0.04 25.13
C ASN A 458 -12.04 1.23 26.02
N PRO A 459 -12.33 1.28 27.34
CA PRO A 459 -11.81 2.35 28.21
C PRO A 459 -10.28 2.32 28.37
N LEU A 460 -9.70 1.11 28.46
CA LEU A 460 -8.25 0.89 28.53
C LEU A 460 -7.58 1.34 27.22
N HIS A 461 -8.15 0.95 26.07
CA HIS A 461 -7.72 1.40 24.75
C HIS A 461 -7.75 2.93 24.61
N ARG A 462 -8.88 3.56 24.93
CA ARG A 462 -9.06 5.03 24.84
C ARG A 462 -8.02 5.80 25.65
N ASP A 463 -7.68 5.30 26.83
CA ASP A 463 -6.79 6.01 27.75
C ASP A 463 -5.30 5.77 27.41
N LEU A 464 -4.97 4.65 26.78
CA LEU A 464 -3.66 4.41 26.16
C LEU A 464 -3.47 5.15 24.82
N LEU A 465 -4.50 5.27 23.97
CA LEU A 465 -4.40 5.94 22.66
C LEU A 465 -3.95 7.41 22.75
N ARG A 466 -4.10 8.05 23.91
CA ARG A 466 -3.56 9.40 24.20
C ARG A 466 -2.05 9.50 24.01
N TYR A 467 -1.31 8.40 24.23
CA TYR A 467 0.14 8.34 24.08
C TYR A 467 0.59 7.87 22.68
N ALA A 468 -0.32 7.61 21.73
CA ALA A 468 0.04 7.03 20.42
C ALA A 468 1.01 7.89 19.58
N LYS A 469 0.98 9.22 19.73
CA LYS A 469 2.00 10.12 19.14
C LYS A 469 3.38 9.97 19.81
N LEU A 470 3.41 9.75 21.13
CA LEU A 470 4.66 9.54 21.88
C LEU A 470 5.26 8.14 21.60
N MET A 471 4.43 7.13 21.35
CA MET A 471 4.86 5.83 20.84
C MET A 471 5.45 5.93 19.43
N GLU A 472 4.86 6.75 18.55
CA GLU A 472 5.40 7.04 17.21
C GLU A 472 6.76 7.76 17.28
N TRP A 473 6.88 8.76 18.13
CA TRP A 473 8.16 9.42 18.42
C TRP A 473 9.20 8.43 18.96
N LEU A 474 8.80 7.49 19.84
CA LEU A 474 9.70 6.47 20.38
C LEU A 474 10.11 5.42 19.31
N LYS A 475 9.19 5.00 18.42
CA LYS A 475 9.46 4.14 17.26
C LYS A 475 10.56 4.73 16.37
N ASN A 476 10.51 6.05 16.17
CA ASN A 476 11.43 6.80 15.32
C ASN A 476 12.77 7.17 16.00
N THR A 477 12.82 7.27 17.34
CA THR A 477 14.03 7.72 18.08
C THR A 477 14.76 6.62 18.84
N HIS A 478 14.06 5.63 19.39
CA HIS A 478 14.61 4.54 20.21
C HIS A 478 13.84 3.24 19.98
N ARG A 479 14.06 2.63 18.81
CA ARG A 479 13.43 1.38 18.40
C ARG A 479 13.49 0.27 19.46
N GLU A 480 14.62 0.11 20.16
CA GLU A 480 14.76 -0.89 21.23
C GLU A 480 13.80 -0.68 22.41
N LYS A 481 13.61 0.58 22.85
CA LYS A 481 12.66 0.94 23.93
C LYS A 481 11.22 0.71 23.47
N TYR A 482 10.91 1.09 22.23
CA TYR A 482 9.61 0.84 21.59
C TYR A 482 9.30 -0.67 21.47
N GLU A 483 10.25 -1.49 21.01
CA GLU A 483 10.07 -2.95 20.91
C GLU A 483 9.97 -3.59 22.30
N GLY A 484 10.72 -3.08 23.29
CA GLY A 484 10.59 -3.48 24.69
C GLY A 484 9.17 -3.27 25.22
N LEU A 485 8.63 -2.04 25.11
CA LEU A 485 7.25 -1.73 25.48
C LEU A 485 6.22 -2.59 24.73
N SER A 486 6.46 -2.86 23.44
CA SER A 486 5.58 -3.70 22.61
C SER A 486 5.52 -5.14 23.14
N ARG A 487 6.66 -5.72 23.53
CA ARG A 487 6.73 -7.06 24.13
C ARG A 487 6.06 -7.07 25.52
N THR A 488 6.37 -6.09 26.37
CA THR A 488 5.79 -5.95 27.71
C THR A 488 4.27 -5.80 27.68
N TYR A 489 3.73 -5.00 26.75
CA TYR A 489 2.28 -4.88 26.54
C TYR A 489 1.65 -6.23 26.15
N VAL A 490 2.22 -6.91 25.14
CA VAL A 490 1.75 -8.24 24.70
C VAL A 490 1.80 -9.26 25.83
N ASP A 491 2.85 -9.26 26.67
CA ASP A 491 2.99 -10.20 27.78
C ASP A 491 1.98 -9.94 28.92
N TYR A 492 1.59 -8.69 29.17
CA TYR A 492 0.51 -8.39 30.13
C TYR A 492 -0.89 -8.69 29.54
N MET A 493 -1.18 -8.27 28.31
CA MET A 493 -2.49 -8.51 27.69
C MET A 493 -2.74 -10.00 27.43
N SER A 494 -1.74 -10.76 26.94
CA SER A 494 -1.83 -12.21 26.77
C SER A 494 -2.24 -12.92 28.07
N ARG A 495 -1.63 -12.55 29.21
CA ARG A 495 -1.95 -13.12 30.53
C ARG A 495 -3.30 -12.67 31.09
N LEU A 496 -3.81 -11.52 30.67
CA LEU A 496 -5.16 -11.03 31.01
C LEU A 496 -6.21 -11.80 30.20
N TYR A 497 -6.10 -11.74 28.87
CA TYR A 497 -7.00 -12.41 27.95
C TYR A 497 -7.00 -13.93 28.11
N GLU A 498 -5.86 -14.59 28.34
CA GLU A 498 -5.82 -16.04 28.60
C GLU A 498 -6.71 -16.42 29.80
N ARG A 499 -6.70 -15.63 30.88
CA ARG A 499 -7.58 -15.88 32.03
C ARG A 499 -9.04 -15.59 31.69
N GLU A 500 -9.33 -14.41 31.14
CA GLU A 500 -10.72 -13.99 30.88
C GLU A 500 -11.42 -14.87 29.85
N ILE A 501 -10.68 -15.36 28.85
CA ILE A 501 -11.17 -16.31 27.84
C ILE A 501 -11.38 -17.68 28.48
N LYS A 502 -10.45 -18.19 29.30
CA LYS A 502 -10.64 -19.48 30.00
C LYS A 502 -11.84 -19.46 30.94
N ASP A 503 -12.00 -18.41 31.74
CA ASP A 503 -13.15 -18.25 32.64
C ASP A 503 -14.48 -18.17 31.84
N PHE A 504 -14.51 -17.41 30.73
CA PHE A 504 -15.67 -17.30 29.84
C PHE A 504 -16.03 -18.63 29.18
N PHE A 505 -15.06 -19.35 28.62
CA PHE A 505 -15.26 -20.65 28.00
C PHE A 505 -15.68 -21.72 29.02
N GLU A 506 -15.20 -21.67 30.26
CA GLU A 506 -15.63 -22.63 31.29
C GLU A 506 -17.10 -22.39 31.70
N VAL A 507 -17.54 -21.13 31.80
CA VAL A 507 -18.96 -20.79 31.98
C VAL A 507 -19.81 -21.24 30.78
N ALA A 508 -19.29 -21.11 29.55
CA ALA A 508 -19.97 -21.62 28.35
C ALA A 508 -20.11 -23.15 28.38
N LYS A 509 -19.04 -23.89 28.71
CA LYS A 509 -19.04 -25.36 28.86
C LYS A 509 -20.07 -25.82 29.90
N ILE A 510 -20.14 -25.15 31.06
CA ILE A 510 -21.12 -25.44 32.12
C ILE A 510 -22.55 -25.20 31.63
N LYS A 511 -22.82 -24.07 30.94
CA LYS A 511 -24.15 -23.79 30.36
C LYS A 511 -24.56 -24.80 29.28
N MET A 512 -23.61 -25.27 28.46
CA MET A 512 -23.85 -26.27 27.41
C MET A 512 -24.12 -27.66 27.97
N ALA A 513 -23.28 -28.17 28.89
CA ALA A 513 -23.44 -29.48 29.49
C ALA A 513 -24.73 -29.61 30.33
N GLY A 514 -25.25 -28.48 30.85
CA GLY A 514 -26.44 -28.42 31.67
C GLY A 514 -26.27 -29.09 33.04
N THR A 515 -27.35 -29.13 33.82
CA THR A 515 -27.39 -29.80 35.12
C THR A 515 -27.66 -31.31 34.98
N THR A 516 -26.92 -31.97 34.08
CA THR A 516 -27.07 -33.39 33.71
C THR A 516 -26.49 -34.33 34.77
N LYS A 517 -27.10 -34.29 35.97
CA LYS A 517 -26.87 -35.22 37.08
C LYS A 517 -28.11 -36.07 37.39
N GLU A 518 -28.74 -36.66 36.37
CA GLU A 518 -29.59 -37.84 36.58
C GLU A 518 -29.74 -38.71 35.33
N ALA A 519 -30.30 -39.91 35.53
CA ALA A 519 -30.73 -40.88 34.50
C ALA A 519 -29.69 -41.43 33.50
N LYS A 520 -28.88 -42.40 33.96
CA LYS A 520 -28.99 -43.83 33.55
C LYS A 520 -27.92 -44.70 34.24
N GLY A 521 -28.32 -45.82 34.85
CA GLY A 521 -27.36 -46.65 35.60
C GLY A 521 -27.87 -47.91 36.32
N LYS A 522 -29.06 -48.45 35.99
CA LYS A 522 -29.57 -49.71 36.62
C LYS A 522 -29.47 -50.92 35.68
N PHE A 523 -28.23 -51.27 35.32
CA PHE A 523 -27.88 -52.59 34.79
C PHE A 523 -26.75 -53.16 35.64
N GLY A 524 -27.06 -54.17 36.46
CA GLY A 524 -26.08 -54.85 37.28
C GLY A 524 -25.87 -56.28 36.79
N LEU A 525 -24.62 -56.68 36.61
CA LEU A 525 -24.25 -58.08 36.53
C LEU A 525 -22.93 -58.31 37.30
N HIS A 526 -23.06 -59.06 38.41
CA HIS A 526 -22.03 -59.65 39.26
C HIS A 526 -20.57 -59.11 39.21
N GLY A 527 -20.20 -58.40 40.27
CA GLY A 527 -18.94 -58.70 40.96
C GLY A 527 -19.06 -60.01 41.76
N SER A 528 -17.94 -60.63 42.12
CA SER A 528 -17.90 -61.90 42.87
C SER A 528 -17.22 -61.76 44.23
N SER A 529 -17.75 -62.49 45.23
CA SER A 529 -17.29 -62.58 46.62
C SER A 529 -17.39 -61.28 47.45
N GLY A 530 -18.04 -61.34 48.63
CA GLY A 530 -18.28 -60.13 49.45
C GLY A 530 -18.80 -60.36 50.89
N LYS A 531 -19.61 -61.40 51.13
CA LYS A 531 -20.02 -61.94 52.46
C LYS A 531 -20.96 -61.03 53.32
N LEU A 532 -21.90 -61.69 54.03
CA LEU A 532 -22.85 -61.12 55.03
C LEU A 532 -23.93 -60.18 54.46
N THR A 533 -25.11 -59.96 55.05
CA THR A 533 -26.05 -60.81 55.82
C THR A 533 -27.42 -60.10 55.79
N GLY A 534 -28.54 -60.83 55.75
CA GLY A 534 -29.87 -60.25 56.04
C GLY A 534 -30.98 -60.64 55.06
N SER A 535 -31.92 -61.45 55.55
CA SER A 535 -33.24 -61.69 54.95
C SER A 535 -34.13 -60.42 55.07
N THR A 536 -35.30 -60.24 54.45
CA THR A 536 -36.42 -61.19 54.26
C THR A 536 -37.41 -60.82 53.14
N SER A 537 -37.99 -61.85 52.51
CA SER A 537 -39.43 -62.00 52.14
C SER A 537 -40.18 -60.99 51.24
N SER A 538 -40.73 -61.53 50.13
CA SER A 538 -42.17 -61.49 49.76
C SER A 538 -42.80 -60.19 49.18
N LEU A 539 -43.85 -60.22 48.34
CA LEU A 539 -44.51 -61.31 47.57
C LEU A 539 -45.31 -60.75 46.36
N ASN A 540 -45.37 -61.53 45.27
CA ASN A 540 -46.44 -61.69 44.27
C ASN A 540 -47.53 -60.60 43.97
N LYS A 541 -47.58 -60.22 42.68
CA LYS A 541 -48.73 -60.39 41.74
C LYS A 541 -50.11 -59.75 42.07
N LEU A 542 -50.59 -58.86 41.18
CA LEU A 542 -51.85 -59.04 40.41
C LEU A 542 -52.11 -57.95 39.34
N THR A 543 -53.02 -58.24 38.42
CA THR A 543 -53.45 -57.43 37.25
C THR A 543 -54.97 -57.19 37.27
N VAL A 544 -55.46 -55.98 37.01
CA VAL A 544 -56.89 -55.67 36.70
C VAL A 544 -56.98 -54.46 35.74
N GLN A 545 -58.00 -54.43 34.88
CA GLN A 545 -58.39 -53.33 33.97
C GLN A 545 -59.58 -52.52 34.55
N GLY A 546 -59.83 -51.27 34.15
CA GLY A 546 -61.13 -50.62 34.48
C GLY A 546 -61.33 -49.11 34.25
N SER A 547 -61.70 -48.74 33.03
CA SER A 547 -62.80 -47.82 32.64
C SER A 547 -63.15 -46.51 33.40
N ASN A 548 -63.07 -45.38 32.67
CA ASN A 548 -64.03 -44.25 32.56
C ASN A 548 -64.64 -43.55 33.81
N SER A 549 -64.49 -42.20 33.90
CA SER A 549 -65.59 -41.24 33.64
C SER A 549 -65.28 -39.75 33.94
N ARG A 550 -65.48 -38.88 32.94
CA ARG A 550 -65.95 -37.46 32.99
C ARG A 550 -65.57 -36.52 34.17
N ARG A 551 -64.76 -35.49 33.87
CA ARG A 551 -65.15 -34.06 34.02
C ARG A 551 -64.30 -33.16 33.10
N SER A 552 -64.79 -31.97 32.76
CA SER A 552 -64.08 -30.96 31.95
C SER A 552 -64.37 -29.56 32.51
N GLN A 553 -63.61 -28.57 32.03
CA GLN A 553 -63.48 -27.18 32.52
C GLN A 553 -62.73 -27.05 33.87
N SER A 554 -61.69 -26.22 34.02
CA SER A 554 -61.05 -25.33 33.02
C SER A 554 -59.62 -24.87 33.39
N SER A 555 -58.79 -24.70 32.34
CA SER A 555 -57.65 -23.77 32.20
C SER A 555 -56.42 -23.83 33.13
N SER A 556 -55.25 -24.02 32.49
CA SER A 556 -53.95 -23.38 32.75
C SER A 556 -52.88 -24.07 33.64
N LEU A 557 -51.63 -24.02 33.13
CA LEU A 557 -50.33 -24.09 33.83
C LEU A 557 -49.75 -25.44 34.34
N LEU A 558 -50.13 -26.61 33.79
CA LEU A 558 -49.48 -27.90 34.17
C LEU A 558 -49.09 -28.83 33.01
N ASP A 559 -48.95 -28.33 31.77
CA ASP A 559 -48.57 -29.14 30.60
C ASP A 559 -47.05 -29.19 30.36
N MET A 560 -46.34 -29.84 31.28
CA MET A 560 -44.88 -30.10 31.22
C MET A 560 -44.55 -31.55 31.64
N GLY A 561 -45.47 -32.49 31.35
CA GLY A 561 -45.40 -33.87 31.81
C GLY A 561 -45.13 -34.94 30.74
N ASN A 562 -45.19 -34.59 29.44
CA ASN A 562 -45.31 -35.59 28.37
C ASN A 562 -44.58 -35.23 27.06
N MET A 563 -43.42 -34.56 27.15
CA MET A 563 -42.52 -34.38 25.99
C MET A 563 -41.89 -35.72 25.59
N SER A 564 -41.75 -35.98 24.29
CA SER A 564 -41.00 -37.13 23.80
C SER A 564 -39.49 -36.95 24.07
N ALA A 565 -38.74 -38.06 24.07
CA ALA A 565 -37.29 -38.01 24.14
C ALA A 565 -36.68 -37.23 22.96
N SER A 566 -37.32 -37.31 21.78
CA SER A 566 -36.97 -36.51 20.59
C SER A 566 -37.06 -35.00 20.85
N ASP A 567 -38.08 -34.56 21.56
CA ASP A 567 -38.39 -33.14 21.76
C ASP A 567 -37.44 -32.50 22.78
N LEU A 568 -37.08 -33.29 23.80
CA LEU A 568 -36.05 -32.94 24.79
C LEU A 568 -34.67 -32.79 24.13
N ASP A 569 -34.27 -33.75 23.29
CA ASP A 569 -33.04 -33.68 22.52
C ASP A 569 -33.00 -32.45 21.59
N VAL A 570 -34.11 -32.13 20.91
CA VAL A 570 -34.22 -30.91 20.06
C VAL A 570 -34.13 -29.64 20.91
N ALA A 571 -34.74 -29.61 22.10
CA ALA A 571 -34.63 -28.47 23.01
C ALA A 571 -33.18 -28.22 23.44
N ASP A 572 -32.44 -29.25 23.88
CA ASP A 572 -31.04 -29.11 24.27
C ASP A 572 -30.11 -28.80 23.08
N ARG A 573 -30.38 -29.31 21.86
CA ARG A 573 -29.69 -28.91 20.63
C ARG A 573 -29.85 -27.41 20.33
N THR A 574 -31.08 -26.87 20.40
CA THR A 574 -31.29 -25.42 20.17
C THR A 574 -30.73 -24.54 21.29
N LYS A 575 -30.58 -25.07 22.51
CA LYS A 575 -29.86 -24.43 23.61
C LYS A 575 -28.35 -24.42 23.36
N PHE A 576 -27.76 -25.52 22.88
CA PHE A 576 -26.36 -25.58 22.47
C PHE A 576 -26.06 -24.57 21.36
N ASP A 577 -26.86 -24.51 20.29
CA ASP A 577 -26.70 -23.58 19.17
C ASP A 577 -26.65 -22.11 19.63
N LYS A 578 -27.59 -21.70 20.49
CA LYS A 578 -27.64 -20.34 21.05
C LYS A 578 -26.39 -19.98 21.87
N ILE A 579 -25.88 -20.92 22.68
CA ILE A 579 -24.67 -20.66 23.47
C ILE A 579 -23.42 -20.63 22.58
N PHE A 580 -23.34 -21.47 21.55
CA PHE A 580 -22.23 -21.49 20.60
C PHE A 580 -22.19 -20.21 19.74
N GLU A 581 -23.34 -19.76 19.25
CA GLU A 581 -23.50 -18.46 18.57
C GLU A 581 -23.07 -17.28 19.48
N GLN A 582 -23.51 -17.29 20.75
CA GLN A 582 -23.13 -16.24 21.72
C GLN A 582 -21.63 -16.24 22.02
N VAL A 583 -20.97 -17.41 22.05
CA VAL A 583 -19.51 -17.51 22.18
C VAL A 583 -18.80 -16.86 20.99
N LEU A 584 -19.20 -17.15 19.76
CA LEU A 584 -18.56 -16.57 18.56
C LEU A 584 -18.83 -15.06 18.45
N SER A 585 -20.08 -14.64 18.67
CA SER A 585 -20.53 -13.25 18.58
C SER A 585 -19.87 -12.30 19.58
N GLU A 586 -19.37 -12.79 20.72
CA GLU A 586 -18.62 -11.98 21.68
C GLU A 586 -17.10 -11.99 21.40
N LEU A 587 -16.57 -13.02 20.72
CA LEU A 587 -15.13 -13.14 20.40
C LEU A 587 -14.71 -12.26 19.21
N GLU A 588 -15.52 -12.18 18.15
CA GLU A 588 -15.25 -11.32 16.99
C GLU A 588 -15.01 -9.85 17.37
N PRO A 589 -15.93 -9.13 18.04
CA PRO A 589 -15.74 -7.71 18.38
C PRO A 589 -14.58 -7.50 19.36
N LEU A 590 -14.26 -8.47 20.21
CA LEU A 590 -13.10 -8.40 21.11
C LEU A 590 -11.77 -8.44 20.33
N CYS A 591 -11.66 -9.36 19.37
CA CYS A 591 -10.48 -9.49 18.52
C CYS A 591 -10.31 -8.27 17.60
N LEU A 592 -11.40 -7.79 17.01
CA LEU A 592 -11.36 -6.62 16.12
C LEU A 592 -10.99 -5.33 16.88
N ALA A 593 -11.49 -5.13 18.10
CA ALA A 593 -11.15 -3.97 18.92
C ALA A 593 -9.66 -3.96 19.34
N GLU A 594 -9.10 -5.10 19.74
CA GLU A 594 -7.68 -5.20 20.08
C GLU A 594 -6.79 -5.03 18.83
N GLN A 595 -7.17 -5.60 17.67
CA GLN A 595 -6.43 -5.43 16.42
C GLN A 595 -6.40 -3.96 15.94
N ASP A 596 -7.52 -3.25 16.08
CA ASP A 596 -7.64 -1.81 15.80
C ASP A 596 -6.79 -0.98 16.76
N PHE A 597 -6.85 -1.28 18.07
CA PHE A 597 -6.02 -0.62 19.08
C PHE A 597 -4.53 -0.80 18.79
N ILE A 598 -4.06 -2.03 18.56
CA ILE A 598 -2.65 -2.32 18.29
C ILE A 598 -2.17 -1.54 17.07
N SER A 599 -2.95 -1.57 15.98
CA SER A 599 -2.65 -0.86 14.73
C SER A 599 -2.49 0.65 14.94
N LYS A 600 -3.39 1.26 15.73
CA LYS A 600 -3.42 2.71 16.03
C LYS A 600 -2.41 3.16 17.08
N PHE A 601 -2.14 2.36 18.12
CA PHE A 601 -1.25 2.72 19.23
C PHE A 601 0.23 2.49 18.88
N PHE A 602 0.56 1.36 18.25
CA PHE A 602 1.93 1.04 17.82
C PHE A 602 2.27 1.61 16.43
N LYS A 603 1.31 2.22 15.73
CA LYS A 603 1.47 2.75 14.36
C LYS A 603 2.01 1.69 13.41
N LEU A 604 1.34 0.54 13.37
CA LEU A 604 1.64 -0.62 12.51
C LEU A 604 0.72 -0.70 11.28
N GLN A 605 0.00 0.39 11.00
CA GLN A 605 -0.85 0.51 9.83
C GLN A 605 -0.76 1.95 9.33
N GLN A 606 0.09 2.18 8.33
CA GLN A 606 -0.01 3.40 7.53
C GLN A 606 -1.37 3.36 6.81
N HIS A 607 -2.27 4.24 7.21
CA HIS A 607 -3.57 4.38 6.56
C HIS A 607 -3.32 4.73 5.09
N PRO A 608 -3.84 3.98 4.10
CA PRO A 608 -3.83 4.47 2.73
C PRO A 608 -4.61 5.78 2.74
N THR A 609 -3.99 6.88 2.30
CA THR A 609 -4.67 8.14 2.12
C THR A 609 -5.69 7.96 1.01
N VAL A 610 -6.96 7.86 1.38
CA VAL A 610 -8.07 7.54 0.48
C VAL A 610 -8.20 8.64 -0.56
N ALA A 611 -7.68 8.38 -1.76
CA ALA A 611 -8.07 9.12 -2.95
C ALA A 611 -9.56 8.82 -3.25
N PRO A 612 -10.37 9.82 -3.66
CA PRO A 612 -11.78 9.56 -3.94
C PRO A 612 -11.97 8.55 -5.09
N PRO A 613 -12.94 7.62 -4.97
CA PRO A 613 -13.22 6.66 -6.03
C PRO A 613 -13.93 7.34 -7.22
N LEU A 614 -13.38 7.18 -8.42
CA LEU A 614 -14.04 7.49 -9.68
C LEU A 614 -13.70 6.41 -10.72
N ALA A 615 -14.71 6.07 -11.53
CA ALA A 615 -14.68 5.08 -12.63
C ALA A 615 -14.35 3.62 -12.23
N GLN A 616 -15.41 2.81 -12.12
CA GLN A 616 -15.34 1.39 -12.52
C GLN A 616 -15.10 1.30 -14.04
N PRO A 617 -14.46 0.22 -14.49
CA PRO A 617 -14.96 -0.49 -15.68
C PRO A 617 -15.58 -1.86 -15.32
N GLU A 618 -16.51 -2.31 -16.15
CA GLU A 618 -17.09 -3.65 -16.13
C GLU A 618 -16.06 -4.74 -16.50
N PRO A 619 -16.31 -6.02 -16.15
CA PRO A 619 -15.49 -7.14 -16.61
C PRO A 619 -15.88 -7.60 -18.02
N GLU A 620 -14.89 -7.91 -18.86
CA GLU A 620 -15.06 -8.84 -19.98
C GLU A 620 -14.11 -10.04 -19.81
N GLU A 621 -14.52 -11.18 -20.36
CA GLU A 621 -13.82 -12.46 -20.22
C GLU A 621 -12.76 -12.68 -21.33
N SER A 622 -11.88 -13.66 -21.08
CA SER A 622 -11.44 -14.69 -22.03
C SER A 622 -9.92 -14.81 -22.28
N ASP A 623 -9.53 -16.10 -22.24
CA ASP A 623 -8.31 -16.76 -22.70
C ASP A 623 -6.94 -16.39 -22.10
N GLY A 624 -6.01 -17.35 -22.15
CA GLY A 624 -4.84 -17.43 -21.28
C GLY A 624 -3.47 -17.51 -21.98
N GLY A 625 -2.43 -17.44 -21.15
CA GLY A 625 -1.03 -17.59 -21.54
C GLY A 625 -0.13 -17.81 -20.32
N THR A 626 0.88 -18.66 -20.46
CA THR A 626 1.73 -19.10 -19.32
C THR A 626 2.78 -18.05 -18.89
N PRO A 627 3.20 -18.05 -17.62
CA PRO A 627 3.89 -16.90 -17.02
C PRO A 627 5.41 -16.91 -17.25
N SER A 628 5.97 -15.77 -17.68
CA SER A 628 7.41 -15.49 -17.54
C SER A 628 7.74 -13.99 -17.58
N ARG A 629 7.93 -13.38 -16.39
CA ARG A 629 8.97 -12.35 -16.14
C ARG A 629 9.05 -11.98 -14.66
N THR A 630 10.28 -11.80 -14.18
CA THR A 630 10.63 -11.41 -12.80
C THR A 630 10.17 -9.98 -12.46
N PRO A 631 9.52 -9.72 -11.31
CA PRO A 631 9.02 -8.39 -10.94
C PRO A 631 10.02 -7.56 -10.12
N PRO A 632 10.45 -6.37 -10.59
CA PRO A 632 11.23 -5.41 -9.78
C PRO A 632 10.33 -4.47 -8.97
N GLN A 633 9.46 -5.01 -8.10
CA GLN A 633 8.63 -4.23 -7.15
C GLN A 633 8.47 -4.94 -5.79
N ALA A 634 9.60 -5.26 -5.15
CA ALA A 634 9.60 -5.91 -3.83
C ALA A 634 9.45 -4.90 -2.66
N GLU A 635 10.32 -3.89 -2.59
CA GLU A 635 10.58 -3.10 -1.38
C GLU A 635 9.33 -2.42 -0.77
N HIS A 636 8.45 -1.83 -1.59
CA HIS A 636 7.28 -1.11 -1.08
C HIS A 636 6.11 -2.03 -0.69
N ARG A 637 5.97 -3.21 -1.32
CA ARG A 637 4.99 -4.23 -0.87
C ARG A 637 5.48 -4.93 0.40
N GLN A 638 6.77 -5.23 0.51
CA GLN A 638 7.37 -5.88 1.68
C GLN A 638 7.25 -5.03 2.96
N SER A 639 7.36 -3.70 2.86
CA SER A 639 7.18 -2.84 4.03
C SER A 639 5.74 -2.88 4.57
N LEU A 640 4.73 -2.93 3.69
CA LEU A 640 3.31 -2.96 4.09
C LEU A 640 2.85 -4.34 4.54
N SER A 641 3.41 -5.43 3.99
CA SER A 641 3.20 -6.76 4.55
C SER A 641 3.83 -6.87 5.94
N SER A 642 5.10 -6.45 6.10
CA SER A 642 5.83 -6.60 7.36
C SER A 642 5.18 -5.92 8.57
N GLU A 643 4.49 -4.78 8.38
CA GLU A 643 3.75 -4.15 9.49
C GLU A 643 2.45 -4.92 9.81
N LYS A 644 1.68 -5.36 8.80
CA LYS A 644 0.54 -6.28 9.01
C LYS A 644 0.96 -7.59 9.69
N ASP A 645 2.04 -8.21 9.23
CA ASP A 645 2.61 -9.45 9.78
C ASP A 645 2.99 -9.26 11.26
N THR A 646 3.47 -8.06 11.63
CA THR A 646 3.76 -7.71 13.03
C THR A 646 2.47 -7.63 13.86
N VAL A 647 1.40 -6.99 13.36
CA VAL A 647 0.09 -6.97 14.04
C VAL A 647 -0.43 -8.40 14.23
N ARG A 648 -0.36 -9.24 13.20
CA ARG A 648 -0.77 -10.66 13.29
C ARG A 648 0.04 -11.43 14.35
N LEU A 649 1.35 -11.22 14.41
CA LEU A 649 2.21 -11.90 15.39
C LEU A 649 1.92 -11.45 16.83
N MET A 650 1.58 -10.17 17.05
CA MET A 650 1.10 -9.67 18.35
C MET A 650 -0.25 -10.29 18.70
N MET A 651 -1.23 -10.26 17.79
CA MET A 651 -2.56 -10.87 17.99
C MET A 651 -2.49 -12.36 18.30
N ASN A 652 -1.68 -13.13 17.55
CA ASN A 652 -1.46 -14.56 17.78
C ASN A 652 -0.96 -14.84 19.21
N LYS A 653 -0.06 -14.01 19.76
CA LYS A 653 0.47 -14.20 21.12
C LYS A 653 -0.49 -13.72 22.21
N ILE A 654 -1.29 -12.69 21.94
CA ILE A 654 -2.32 -12.19 22.88
C ILE A 654 -3.47 -13.20 23.00
N PHE A 655 -3.95 -13.74 21.88
CA PHE A 655 -5.15 -14.58 21.80
C PHE A 655 -4.86 -16.08 21.56
N GLN A 656 -3.64 -16.55 21.87
CA GLN A 656 -3.20 -17.95 21.71
C GLN A 656 -4.15 -18.99 22.34
N SER A 657 -4.94 -18.60 23.33
CA SER A 657 -5.91 -19.44 24.04
C SER A 657 -7.23 -19.67 23.27
N ILE A 658 -7.62 -18.80 22.34
CA ILE A 658 -8.89 -18.89 21.61
C ILE A 658 -8.99 -20.20 20.83
N GLU A 659 -7.95 -20.56 20.07
CA GLU A 659 -7.95 -21.80 19.28
C GLU A 659 -8.04 -23.03 20.19
N THR A 660 -7.33 -23.05 21.33
CA THR A 660 -7.36 -24.17 22.27
C THR A 660 -8.71 -24.32 22.98
N GLU A 661 -9.34 -23.23 23.40
CA GLU A 661 -10.62 -23.29 24.12
C GLU A 661 -11.80 -23.51 23.16
N LEU A 662 -11.77 -23.00 21.93
CA LEU A 662 -12.73 -23.37 20.88
C LEU A 662 -12.69 -24.87 20.57
N ASN A 663 -11.50 -25.43 20.32
CA ASN A 663 -11.36 -26.88 20.08
C ASN A 663 -11.80 -27.71 21.31
N SER A 664 -11.59 -27.20 22.53
CA SER A 664 -12.09 -27.81 23.78
C SER A 664 -13.63 -27.80 23.86
N LEU A 665 -14.26 -26.67 23.54
CA LEU A 665 -15.72 -26.50 23.50
C LEU A 665 -16.37 -27.40 22.43
N ILE A 666 -15.75 -27.48 21.24
CA ILE A 666 -16.18 -28.35 20.14
C ILE A 666 -16.06 -29.83 20.52
N SER A 667 -15.01 -30.21 21.25
CA SER A 667 -14.85 -31.56 21.81
C SER A 667 -15.86 -31.88 22.92
N LEU A 668 -16.39 -30.88 23.62
CA LEU A 668 -17.51 -31.07 24.55
C LEU A 668 -18.83 -31.23 23.79
N GLY A 669 -19.10 -30.39 22.78
CA GLY A 669 -20.30 -30.49 21.93
C GLY A 669 -20.46 -31.86 21.28
N ASP A 670 -19.39 -32.38 20.68
CA ASP A 670 -19.31 -33.72 20.05
C ASP A 670 -19.43 -34.89 21.05
N LYS A 671 -19.23 -34.65 22.36
CA LYS A 671 -19.48 -35.63 23.45
C LYS A 671 -20.89 -35.58 24.02
N ILE A 672 -21.55 -34.42 23.95
CA ILE A 672 -22.95 -34.25 24.35
C ILE A 672 -23.86 -34.88 23.29
N ASP A 673 -23.68 -34.49 22.04
CA ASP A 673 -24.33 -35.09 20.87
C ASP A 673 -23.49 -34.85 19.61
N SER A 674 -23.26 -35.92 18.83
CA SER A 674 -22.57 -35.83 17.55
C SER A 674 -23.29 -34.92 16.53
N PHE A 675 -24.62 -34.79 16.61
CA PHE A 675 -25.39 -33.91 15.74
C PHE A 675 -25.15 -32.41 16.01
N ASN A 676 -24.55 -32.04 17.15
CA ASN A 676 -24.07 -30.68 17.36
C ASN A 676 -23.04 -30.25 16.30
N SER A 677 -22.38 -31.20 15.63
CA SER A 677 -21.48 -30.92 14.49
C SER A 677 -22.17 -30.26 13.29
N LEU A 678 -23.48 -30.47 13.10
CA LEU A 678 -24.29 -29.79 12.06
C LEU A 678 -24.35 -28.29 12.35
N TYR A 679 -24.81 -27.93 13.55
CA TYR A 679 -24.90 -26.54 14.02
C TYR A 679 -23.52 -25.87 14.02
N MET A 680 -22.52 -26.52 14.63
CA MET A 680 -21.16 -25.99 14.68
C MET A 680 -20.60 -25.72 13.26
N LEU A 681 -20.86 -26.59 12.28
CA LEU A 681 -20.37 -26.41 10.91
C LEU A 681 -21.00 -25.18 10.24
N VAL A 682 -22.31 -24.96 10.36
CA VAL A 682 -22.96 -23.78 9.79
C VAL A 682 -22.51 -22.49 10.49
N LYS A 683 -22.56 -22.46 11.83
CA LYS A 683 -22.19 -21.27 12.61
C LYS A 683 -20.72 -20.87 12.41
N MET A 684 -19.79 -21.82 12.53
CA MET A 684 -18.36 -21.55 12.34
C MET A 684 -18.04 -21.17 10.89
N SER A 685 -18.76 -21.71 9.88
CA SER A 685 -18.56 -21.28 8.49
C SER A 685 -18.93 -19.82 8.28
N HIS A 686 -20.09 -19.40 8.81
CA HIS A 686 -20.56 -18.02 8.66
C HIS A 686 -19.63 -17.00 9.33
N HIS A 687 -19.14 -17.30 10.55
CA HIS A 687 -18.17 -16.46 11.26
C HIS A 687 -16.78 -16.45 10.60
N VAL A 688 -16.39 -17.52 9.88
CA VAL A 688 -15.19 -17.49 9.02
C VAL A 688 -15.43 -16.59 7.81
N TRP A 689 -16.61 -16.65 7.18
CA TRP A 689 -16.93 -15.87 5.99
C TRP A 689 -17.03 -14.36 6.27
N THR A 690 -17.63 -13.94 7.39
CA THR A 690 -17.57 -12.53 7.81
C THR A 690 -16.14 -12.07 8.05
N ALA A 691 -15.32 -12.85 8.74
CA ALA A 691 -13.91 -12.52 8.99
C ALA A 691 -13.06 -12.48 7.69
N GLU A 692 -13.28 -13.40 6.74
CA GLU A 692 -12.65 -13.40 5.42
C GLU A 692 -13.04 -12.18 4.58
N ASN A 693 -14.31 -11.75 4.62
CA ASN A 693 -14.76 -10.54 3.92
C ASN A 693 -14.14 -9.24 4.46
N VAL A 694 -13.75 -9.19 5.74
CA VAL A 694 -13.08 -8.02 6.33
C VAL A 694 -11.59 -7.98 5.96
N ASP A 695 -10.86 -9.08 6.17
CA ASP A 695 -9.51 -9.27 5.66
C ASP A 695 -9.17 -10.78 5.70
N PRO A 696 -8.97 -11.46 4.54
CA PRO A 696 -8.57 -12.87 4.51
C PRO A 696 -7.21 -13.13 5.16
N ALA A 697 -6.40 -12.07 5.33
CA ALA A 697 -5.14 -12.11 6.06
C ALA A 697 -5.26 -11.52 7.49
N SER A 698 -6.46 -11.43 8.07
CA SER A 698 -6.65 -11.12 9.50
C SER A 698 -6.17 -12.25 10.42
N PHE A 699 -5.98 -11.93 11.70
CA PHE A 699 -5.84 -12.95 12.75
C PHE A 699 -7.09 -13.84 12.82
N LEU A 700 -8.26 -13.22 12.94
CA LEU A 700 -9.53 -13.90 13.22
C LEU A 700 -9.91 -14.91 12.12
N SER A 701 -9.84 -14.53 10.84
CA SER A 701 -10.12 -15.43 9.70
C SER A 701 -9.29 -16.70 9.77
N THR A 702 -7.99 -16.60 10.03
CA THR A 702 -7.11 -17.78 10.08
C THR A 702 -7.35 -18.65 11.32
N THR A 703 -7.56 -18.05 12.50
CA THR A 703 -7.85 -18.82 13.72
C THR A 703 -9.21 -19.52 13.65
N LEU A 704 -10.27 -18.84 13.20
CA LEU A 704 -11.56 -19.48 12.98
C LEU A 704 -11.50 -20.51 11.84
N GLY A 705 -10.71 -20.25 10.79
CA GLY A 705 -10.44 -21.19 9.70
C GLY A 705 -9.78 -22.50 10.17
N ASN A 706 -8.76 -22.42 11.03
CA ASN A 706 -8.14 -23.58 11.67
C ASN A 706 -9.18 -24.42 12.44
N VAL A 707 -10.00 -23.74 13.27
CA VAL A 707 -11.05 -24.36 14.08
C VAL A 707 -12.14 -25.00 13.19
N LEU A 708 -12.52 -24.34 12.09
CA LEU A 708 -13.49 -24.84 11.12
C LEU A 708 -13.04 -26.17 10.49
N VAL A 709 -11.73 -26.39 10.27
CA VAL A 709 -11.23 -27.69 9.83
C VAL A 709 -11.45 -28.78 10.89
N THR A 710 -11.33 -28.49 12.19
CA THR A 710 -11.70 -29.44 13.26
C THR A 710 -13.20 -29.70 13.28
N VAL A 711 -14.04 -28.67 13.16
CA VAL A 711 -15.51 -28.81 13.09
C VAL A 711 -15.91 -29.70 11.89
N LYS A 712 -15.32 -29.46 10.72
CA LYS A 712 -15.53 -30.25 9.50
C LYS A 712 -15.13 -31.71 9.69
N ARG A 713 -14.01 -32.00 10.38
CA ARG A 713 -13.62 -33.38 10.75
C ARG A 713 -14.64 -34.04 11.70
N ASN A 714 -15.21 -33.30 12.65
CA ASN A 714 -16.26 -33.81 13.54
C ASN A 714 -17.57 -34.08 12.77
N PHE A 715 -17.91 -33.26 11.79
CA PHE A 715 -19.03 -33.53 10.87
C PHE A 715 -18.78 -34.81 10.04
N ASP A 716 -17.62 -34.92 9.35
CA ASP A 716 -17.24 -36.15 8.62
C ASP A 716 -17.33 -37.40 9.51
N LYS A 717 -16.89 -37.29 10.77
CA LYS A 717 -16.95 -38.33 11.81
C LYS A 717 -18.39 -38.66 12.22
N CYS A 718 -19.27 -37.66 12.39
CA CYS A 718 -20.69 -37.88 12.70
C CYS A 718 -21.37 -38.67 11.56
N ILE A 719 -21.21 -38.24 10.30
CA ILE A 719 -21.76 -38.92 9.13
C ILE A 719 -21.20 -40.35 9.00
N SER A 720 -19.91 -40.54 9.21
CA SER A 720 -19.29 -41.88 9.22
C SER A 720 -19.76 -42.75 10.39
N GLY A 721 -20.06 -42.14 11.53
CA GLY A 721 -20.64 -42.79 12.71
C GLY A 721 -22.07 -43.27 12.44
N GLN A 722 -22.89 -42.45 11.79
CA GLN A 722 -24.23 -42.82 11.35
C GLN A 722 -24.20 -44.02 10.40
N ILE A 723 -23.44 -43.96 9.30
CA ILE A 723 -23.28 -45.09 8.36
C ILE A 723 -22.91 -46.38 9.09
N ARG A 724 -21.95 -46.32 10.03
CA ARG A 724 -21.51 -47.47 10.83
C ARG A 724 -22.58 -48.01 11.78
N GLN A 725 -23.49 -47.17 12.28
CA GLN A 725 -24.64 -47.66 13.06
C GLN A 725 -25.59 -48.47 12.17
N MET A 726 -25.88 -48.00 10.95
CA MET A 726 -26.69 -48.73 9.96
C MET A 726 -26.08 -50.10 9.61
N GLU A 727 -24.76 -50.15 9.41
CA GLU A 727 -24.02 -51.40 9.12
C GLU A 727 -24.06 -52.42 10.26
N MET A 728 -24.13 -51.93 11.51
CA MET A 728 -24.11 -52.74 12.74
C MET A 728 -25.49 -53.19 13.21
N GLU A 729 -26.58 -52.59 12.71
CA GLU A 729 -27.94 -52.98 13.06
C GLU A 729 -28.22 -54.43 12.62
N LYS A 730 -28.79 -55.23 13.54
CA LYS A 730 -29.07 -56.66 13.32
C LYS A 730 -30.49 -56.98 13.73
N ILE A 731 -31.23 -57.57 12.81
CA ILE A 731 -32.67 -57.82 12.96
C ILE A 731 -32.92 -59.16 13.65
N SER A 732 -33.93 -59.18 14.51
CA SER A 732 -34.36 -60.39 15.18
C SER A 732 -35.01 -61.36 14.18
N LYS A 733 -34.39 -62.53 13.97
CA LYS A 733 -34.92 -63.62 13.12
C LYS A 733 -36.28 -64.18 13.59
N LYS A 734 -36.87 -63.64 14.66
CA LYS A 734 -38.18 -64.04 15.23
C LYS A 734 -39.28 -63.01 15.03
N SER A 735 -38.96 -61.73 14.84
CA SER A 735 -39.96 -60.66 14.63
C SER A 735 -40.39 -60.59 13.16
N LYS A 736 -41.49 -59.87 12.90
CA LYS A 736 -41.77 -59.31 11.57
C LYS A 736 -40.70 -58.24 11.30
N VAL A 737 -40.34 -58.05 10.04
CA VAL A 737 -39.54 -56.91 9.56
C VAL A 737 -40.50 -55.98 8.83
N GLY A 738 -40.40 -54.68 9.11
CA GLY A 738 -41.15 -53.59 8.45
C GLY A 738 -40.20 -52.47 8.07
N ILE A 739 -40.58 -51.21 8.33
CA ILE A 739 -39.65 -50.06 8.22
C ILE A 739 -38.48 -50.26 9.21
N LEU A 740 -37.25 -50.02 8.75
CA LEU A 740 -36.04 -50.25 9.52
C LEU A 740 -35.63 -49.00 10.30
N SER A 741 -35.07 -49.16 11.51
CA SER A 741 -34.87 -48.01 12.40
C SER A 741 -33.85 -47.00 11.85
N PHE A 742 -32.82 -47.47 11.14
CA PHE A 742 -31.90 -46.59 10.40
C PHE A 742 -32.52 -45.82 9.22
N VAL A 743 -33.68 -46.23 8.70
CA VAL A 743 -34.39 -45.50 7.63
C VAL A 743 -35.18 -44.35 8.23
N ILE A 744 -35.87 -44.59 9.35
CA ILE A 744 -36.54 -43.53 10.14
C ILE A 744 -35.50 -42.53 10.66
N GLY A 745 -34.36 -43.02 11.18
CA GLY A 745 -33.24 -42.17 11.59
C GLY A 745 -32.60 -41.36 10.45
N PHE A 746 -32.71 -41.81 9.19
CA PHE A 746 -32.34 -40.99 8.03
C PHE A 746 -33.36 -39.90 7.74
N GLU A 747 -34.66 -40.17 7.92
CA GLU A 747 -35.72 -39.13 7.83
C GLU A 747 -35.54 -38.05 8.91
N GLU A 748 -35.39 -38.44 10.18
CA GLU A 748 -35.13 -37.52 11.30
C GLU A 748 -33.86 -36.67 11.07
N PHE A 749 -32.77 -37.31 10.62
CA PHE A 749 -31.53 -36.61 10.28
C PHE A 749 -31.74 -35.61 9.13
N ALA A 750 -32.48 -35.99 8.09
CA ALA A 750 -32.72 -35.13 6.93
C ALA A 750 -33.59 -33.92 7.29
N GLU A 751 -34.64 -34.08 8.11
CA GLU A 751 -35.44 -32.94 8.59
C GLU A 751 -34.61 -31.95 9.42
N LEU A 752 -33.77 -32.46 10.32
CA LEU A 752 -32.87 -31.66 11.14
C LEU A 752 -31.84 -30.93 10.27
N ALA A 753 -31.19 -31.64 9.35
CA ALA A 753 -30.15 -31.10 8.48
C ALA A 753 -30.72 -30.07 7.47
N GLU A 754 -31.86 -30.32 6.83
CA GLU A 754 -32.54 -29.33 5.98
C GLU A 754 -32.97 -28.08 6.77
N THR A 755 -33.35 -28.25 8.04
CA THR A 755 -33.71 -27.11 8.90
C THR A 755 -32.51 -26.25 9.27
N ILE A 756 -31.34 -26.85 9.50
CA ILE A 756 -30.09 -26.16 9.85
C ILE A 756 -29.41 -25.54 8.61
N PHE A 757 -29.39 -26.24 7.47
CA PHE A 757 -28.63 -25.83 6.27
C PHE A 757 -29.43 -25.02 5.24
N ARG A 758 -30.69 -24.64 5.54
CA ARG A 758 -31.64 -23.97 4.62
C ARG A 758 -31.07 -22.77 3.84
N SER A 759 -30.10 -22.06 4.40
CA SER A 759 -29.38 -20.95 3.74
C SER A 759 -27.87 -20.95 4.05
N ALA A 760 -27.28 -22.13 4.29
CA ALA A 760 -25.89 -22.25 4.70
C ALA A 760 -24.92 -22.27 3.50
N GLU A 761 -23.91 -21.39 3.52
CA GLU A 761 -22.87 -21.26 2.49
C GLU A 761 -22.17 -22.60 2.16
N ARG A 762 -21.93 -23.44 3.17
CA ARG A 762 -21.30 -24.78 3.02
C ARG A 762 -22.27 -25.92 2.70
N ARG A 763 -23.45 -25.63 2.13
CA ARG A 763 -24.45 -26.64 1.74
C ARG A 763 -23.87 -27.82 0.96
N GLY A 764 -22.91 -27.56 0.06
CA GLY A 764 -22.25 -28.60 -0.72
C GLY A 764 -21.42 -29.63 0.07
N ASP A 765 -21.10 -29.41 1.35
CA ASP A 765 -20.51 -30.45 2.21
C ASP A 765 -21.59 -31.38 2.81
N LEU A 766 -22.81 -30.88 3.06
CA LEU A 766 -23.97 -31.69 3.42
C LEU A 766 -24.47 -32.52 2.23
N ASP A 767 -24.50 -31.96 1.01
CA ASP A 767 -24.93 -32.72 -0.18
C ASP A 767 -24.02 -33.94 -0.44
N LYS A 768 -22.69 -33.79 -0.25
CA LYS A 768 -21.72 -34.91 -0.30
C LYS A 768 -21.94 -35.93 0.83
N ALA A 769 -22.54 -35.54 1.95
CA ALA A 769 -22.88 -36.44 3.05
C ALA A 769 -24.17 -37.21 2.76
N TYR A 770 -25.22 -36.52 2.27
CA TYR A 770 -26.47 -37.15 1.85
C TYR A 770 -26.26 -38.26 0.82
N VAL A 771 -25.48 -38.00 -0.23
CA VAL A 771 -25.17 -39.00 -1.28
C VAL A 771 -24.44 -40.23 -0.72
N LYS A 772 -23.70 -40.11 0.39
CA LYS A 772 -23.11 -41.27 1.09
C LYS A 772 -24.12 -41.99 1.97
N LEU A 773 -24.90 -41.24 2.75
CA LEU A 773 -25.91 -41.79 3.67
C LEU A 773 -26.98 -42.58 2.92
N ILE A 774 -27.58 -42.01 1.86
CA ILE A 774 -28.66 -42.68 1.12
C ILE A 774 -28.19 -43.99 0.47
N ARG A 775 -26.93 -44.06 0.02
CA ARG A 775 -26.33 -45.28 -0.55
C ARG A 775 -26.06 -46.32 0.53
N ALA A 776 -25.60 -45.90 1.71
CA ALA A 776 -25.48 -46.79 2.87
C ALA A 776 -26.86 -47.31 3.34
N VAL A 777 -27.91 -46.48 3.29
CA VAL A 777 -29.29 -46.90 3.54
C VAL A 777 -29.73 -47.96 2.52
N PHE A 778 -29.62 -47.69 1.21
CA PHE A 778 -29.99 -48.65 0.15
C PHE A 778 -29.27 -49.99 0.31
N MET A 779 -27.94 -49.97 0.48
CA MET A 779 -27.13 -51.19 0.63
C MET A 779 -27.49 -51.98 1.89
N ASN A 780 -27.80 -51.31 3.01
CA ASN A 780 -28.22 -52.01 4.22
C ASN A 780 -29.67 -52.52 4.15
N VAL A 781 -30.60 -51.83 3.46
CA VAL A 781 -31.95 -52.36 3.16
C VAL A 781 -31.84 -53.65 2.33
N GLU A 782 -31.02 -53.66 1.27
CA GLU A 782 -30.82 -54.83 0.39
C GLU A 782 -30.20 -56.03 1.13
N LYS A 783 -29.18 -55.78 1.97
CA LYS A 783 -28.58 -56.77 2.88
C LYS A 783 -29.63 -57.32 3.86
N VAL A 784 -30.37 -56.45 4.53
CA VAL A 784 -31.43 -56.81 5.49
C VAL A 784 -32.52 -57.67 4.86
N ALA A 785 -33.03 -57.26 3.69
CA ALA A 785 -34.07 -57.99 2.98
C ALA A 785 -33.60 -59.39 2.55
N SER A 786 -32.29 -59.57 2.35
CA SER A 786 -31.64 -60.84 2.05
C SER A 786 -31.34 -61.70 3.30
N GLU A 787 -31.22 -61.09 4.49
CA GLU A 787 -31.08 -61.79 5.78
C GLU A 787 -32.43 -62.18 6.42
N SER A 788 -33.54 -61.61 5.96
CA SER A 788 -34.89 -61.87 6.47
C SER A 788 -35.37 -63.30 6.22
N GLN A 789 -35.89 -63.96 7.26
CA GLN A 789 -36.46 -65.31 7.19
C GLN A 789 -37.98 -65.36 7.40
N LYS A 790 -38.62 -64.23 7.71
CA LYS A 790 -40.04 -64.19 8.16
C LYS A 790 -40.93 -63.26 7.35
N THR A 791 -40.44 -62.06 7.01
CA THR A 791 -41.06 -61.20 5.98
C THR A 791 -40.39 -61.51 4.63
N PRO A 792 -41.12 -61.70 3.53
CA PRO A 792 -40.52 -61.93 2.21
C PRO A 792 -39.57 -60.79 1.80
N ARG A 793 -38.47 -61.11 1.12
CA ARG A 793 -37.47 -60.13 0.66
C ARG A 793 -38.11 -58.93 -0.05
N ASP A 794 -38.97 -59.20 -1.04
CA ASP A 794 -39.57 -58.15 -1.86
C ASP A 794 -40.54 -57.26 -1.07
N VAL A 795 -41.16 -57.76 0.02
CA VAL A 795 -41.96 -56.91 0.92
C VAL A 795 -41.07 -55.96 1.72
N VAL A 796 -39.98 -56.46 2.31
CA VAL A 796 -39.03 -55.63 3.07
C VAL A 796 -38.42 -54.54 2.18
N MET A 797 -38.08 -54.91 0.93
CA MET A 797 -37.62 -53.95 -0.09
C MET A 797 -38.73 -52.93 -0.41
N MET A 798 -39.92 -53.39 -0.78
CA MET A 798 -41.04 -52.53 -1.20
C MET A 798 -41.43 -51.51 -0.13
N GLU A 799 -41.62 -51.91 1.13
CA GLU A 799 -41.98 -50.98 2.21
C GLU A 799 -40.89 -49.94 2.46
N ASN A 800 -39.63 -50.37 2.64
CA ASN A 800 -38.55 -49.43 2.93
C ASN A 800 -38.25 -48.49 1.75
N PHE A 801 -38.31 -48.97 0.50
CA PHE A 801 -38.14 -48.10 -0.67
C PHE A 801 -39.37 -47.21 -0.95
N HIS A 802 -40.58 -47.59 -0.53
CA HIS A 802 -41.74 -46.69 -0.53
C HIS A 802 -41.52 -45.53 0.46
N HIS A 803 -41.20 -45.86 1.71
CA HIS A 803 -40.95 -44.90 2.77
C HIS A 803 -39.86 -43.90 2.38
N ILE A 804 -38.70 -44.37 1.91
CA ILE A 804 -37.61 -43.50 1.42
C ILE A 804 -38.06 -42.62 0.24
N PHE A 805 -38.83 -43.16 -0.70
CA PHE A 805 -39.39 -42.36 -1.81
C PHE A 805 -40.36 -41.27 -1.32
N SER A 806 -41.15 -41.57 -0.30
CA SER A 806 -42.07 -40.63 0.37
C SER A 806 -41.28 -39.50 1.04
N THR A 807 -40.34 -39.82 1.93
CA THR A 807 -39.44 -38.87 2.60
C THR A 807 -38.71 -37.97 1.60
N LEU A 808 -38.06 -38.54 0.58
CA LEU A 808 -37.32 -37.75 -0.41
C LEU A 808 -38.24 -36.87 -1.26
N SER A 809 -39.47 -37.29 -1.53
CA SER A 809 -40.46 -36.48 -2.29
C SER A 809 -41.12 -35.41 -1.43
N ARG A 810 -41.19 -35.62 -0.11
CA ARG A 810 -41.68 -34.67 0.90
C ARG A 810 -40.66 -33.56 1.16
N LEU A 811 -39.38 -33.92 1.37
CA LEU A 811 -38.28 -32.99 1.65
C LEU A 811 -37.70 -32.32 0.41
N LYS A 812 -37.84 -32.92 -0.78
CA LYS A 812 -37.42 -32.35 -2.09
C LYS A 812 -35.94 -31.97 -2.17
N ILE A 813 -35.08 -32.80 -1.60
CA ILE A 813 -33.63 -32.60 -1.56
C ILE A 813 -33.04 -32.75 -2.97
N SER A 814 -32.65 -31.64 -3.59
CA SER A 814 -32.24 -31.58 -5.01
C SER A 814 -31.02 -32.44 -5.35
N CYS A 815 -30.05 -32.58 -4.45
CA CYS A 815 -28.88 -33.42 -4.65
C CYS A 815 -29.18 -34.93 -4.63
N LEU A 816 -30.40 -35.34 -4.25
CA LEU A 816 -30.87 -36.72 -4.19
C LEU A 816 -31.93 -37.04 -5.27
N ASP A 817 -32.11 -36.20 -6.29
CA ASP A 817 -33.11 -36.42 -7.35
C ASP A 817 -32.79 -37.61 -8.30
N ALA A 818 -31.58 -38.16 -8.24
CA ALA A 818 -31.26 -39.45 -8.87
C ALA A 818 -31.72 -40.62 -7.99
N GLU A 819 -31.25 -40.66 -6.75
CA GLU A 819 -31.60 -41.68 -5.76
C GLU A 819 -33.11 -41.72 -5.44
N ARG A 820 -33.82 -40.58 -5.48
CA ARG A 820 -35.29 -40.52 -5.38
C ARG A 820 -36.02 -41.24 -6.52
N ARG A 821 -35.47 -41.20 -7.74
CA ARG A 821 -36.00 -41.95 -8.90
C ARG A 821 -35.63 -43.43 -8.81
N GLU A 822 -34.43 -43.75 -8.33
CA GLU A 822 -34.01 -45.13 -8.06
C GLU A 822 -34.89 -45.79 -6.98
N ALA A 823 -35.18 -45.09 -5.88
CA ALA A 823 -36.08 -45.57 -4.84
C ALA A 823 -37.48 -45.87 -5.38
N LYS A 824 -38.06 -44.97 -6.18
CA LYS A 824 -39.34 -45.22 -6.86
C LYS A 824 -39.26 -46.44 -7.78
N HIS A 825 -38.17 -46.61 -8.52
CA HIS A 825 -37.99 -47.76 -9.41
C HIS A 825 -37.92 -49.07 -8.64
N LYS A 826 -37.08 -49.16 -7.60
CA LYS A 826 -36.95 -50.34 -6.72
C LYS A 826 -38.25 -50.67 -5.99
N TYR A 827 -38.96 -49.67 -5.47
CA TYR A 827 -40.32 -49.84 -4.93
C TYR A 827 -41.26 -50.49 -5.95
N THR A 828 -41.30 -49.95 -7.17
CA THR A 828 -42.20 -50.46 -8.23
C THR A 828 -41.83 -51.88 -8.66
N ASP A 829 -40.53 -52.16 -8.82
CA ASP A 829 -40.00 -53.45 -9.26
C ASP A 829 -40.25 -54.56 -8.21
N HIS A 830 -39.96 -54.29 -6.93
CA HIS A 830 -40.26 -55.24 -5.86
C HIS A 830 -41.76 -55.37 -5.56
N LEU A 831 -42.57 -54.33 -5.78
CA LEU A 831 -44.03 -54.46 -5.79
C LEU A 831 -44.48 -55.45 -6.88
N GLN A 832 -44.06 -55.29 -8.13
CA GLN A 832 -44.44 -56.22 -9.20
C GLN A 832 -43.91 -57.65 -8.94
N SER A 833 -42.65 -57.80 -8.51
CA SER A 833 -42.08 -59.11 -8.13
C SER A 833 -42.89 -59.78 -7.02
N TYR A 834 -43.23 -59.05 -5.95
CA TYR A 834 -44.04 -59.60 -4.86
C TYR A 834 -45.46 -59.98 -5.30
N VAL A 835 -46.08 -59.15 -6.15
CA VAL A 835 -47.40 -59.38 -6.73
C VAL A 835 -47.39 -60.66 -7.58
N ILE A 836 -46.49 -60.78 -8.56
CA ILE A 836 -46.39 -61.95 -9.45
C ILE A 836 -46.11 -63.22 -8.65
N ASN A 837 -45.10 -63.21 -7.77
CA ASN A 837 -44.74 -64.35 -6.91
C ASN A 837 -45.86 -64.79 -5.96
N SER A 838 -46.78 -63.88 -5.62
CA SER A 838 -47.92 -64.18 -4.73
C SER A 838 -49.17 -64.63 -5.50
N LEU A 839 -49.43 -64.06 -6.68
CA LEU A 839 -50.52 -64.44 -7.59
C LEU A 839 -50.29 -65.78 -8.29
N GLY A 840 -49.05 -66.29 -8.32
CA GLY A 840 -48.77 -67.67 -8.72
C GLY A 840 -49.59 -68.71 -7.93
N GLN A 841 -49.89 -68.46 -6.65
CA GLN A 841 -50.48 -69.47 -5.75
C GLN A 841 -51.99 -69.72 -5.94
N PRO A 842 -52.89 -68.71 -6.07
CA PRO A 842 -54.32 -68.96 -6.27
C PRO A 842 -54.68 -69.76 -7.53
N LEU A 843 -53.81 -69.76 -8.55
CA LEU A 843 -54.02 -70.42 -9.85
C LEU A 843 -52.86 -71.36 -10.24
N GLU A 844 -52.12 -71.90 -9.26
CA GLU A 844 -50.83 -72.61 -9.44
C GLU A 844 -50.80 -73.63 -10.59
N LYS A 845 -51.79 -74.53 -10.70
CA LYS A 845 -51.84 -75.53 -11.78
C LYS A 845 -52.22 -74.94 -13.14
N LEU A 846 -53.00 -73.86 -13.15
CA LEU A 846 -53.40 -73.16 -14.37
C LEU A 846 -52.21 -72.37 -14.94
N ASN A 847 -51.47 -71.66 -14.07
CA ASN A 847 -50.17 -71.08 -14.39
C ASN A 847 -49.25 -72.14 -15.02
N HIS A 848 -49.02 -73.25 -14.32
CA HIS A 848 -48.08 -74.28 -14.78
C HIS A 848 -48.50 -74.99 -16.08
N PHE A 849 -49.81 -75.08 -16.35
CA PHE A 849 -50.32 -75.56 -17.64
C PHE A 849 -50.00 -74.57 -18.78
N PHE A 850 -50.23 -73.27 -18.58
CA PHE A 850 -49.97 -72.26 -19.60
C PHE A 850 -48.48 -71.94 -19.78
N GLU A 851 -47.67 -71.93 -18.71
CA GLU A 851 -46.20 -71.93 -18.80
C GLU A 851 -45.70 -73.08 -19.69
N GLY A 852 -46.28 -74.28 -19.52
CA GLY A 852 -45.99 -75.44 -20.36
C GLY A 852 -46.40 -75.28 -21.83
N VAL A 853 -47.55 -74.64 -22.09
CA VAL A 853 -48.00 -74.27 -23.44
C VAL A 853 -47.04 -73.27 -24.08
N GLU A 854 -46.69 -72.18 -23.38
CA GLU A 854 -45.79 -71.15 -23.89
C GLU A 854 -44.39 -71.70 -24.15
N ALA A 855 -43.86 -72.54 -23.25
CA ALA A 855 -42.60 -73.23 -23.45
C ALA A 855 -42.59 -74.13 -24.69
N ARG A 856 -43.75 -74.65 -25.13
CA ARG A 856 -43.88 -75.40 -26.39
C ARG A 856 -43.98 -74.50 -27.62
N VAL A 857 -44.72 -73.39 -27.56
CA VAL A 857 -44.75 -72.39 -28.64
C VAL A 857 -43.34 -71.80 -28.85
N ALA A 858 -42.63 -71.48 -27.77
CA ALA A 858 -41.24 -71.01 -27.80
C ALA A 858 -40.23 -72.06 -28.33
N GLN A 859 -40.56 -73.36 -28.29
CA GLN A 859 -39.80 -74.43 -28.95
C GLN A 859 -40.09 -74.54 -30.46
N GLY A 860 -40.85 -73.62 -31.05
CA GLY A 860 -41.16 -73.57 -32.47
C GLY A 860 -42.37 -74.41 -32.90
N VAL A 861 -43.18 -74.90 -31.95
CA VAL A 861 -44.46 -75.55 -32.24
C VAL A 861 -45.47 -74.49 -32.66
N ARG A 862 -46.20 -74.69 -33.76
CA ARG A 862 -47.23 -73.74 -34.20
C ARG A 862 -48.36 -73.70 -33.19
N GLU A 863 -48.95 -72.53 -32.94
CA GLU A 863 -49.96 -72.34 -31.89
C GLU A 863 -51.14 -73.33 -32.06
N GLU A 864 -51.60 -73.53 -33.29
CA GLU A 864 -52.63 -74.51 -33.66
C GLU A 864 -52.28 -75.97 -33.26
N GLU A 865 -51.00 -76.33 -33.33
CA GLU A 865 -50.47 -77.69 -33.09
C GLU A 865 -50.33 -78.01 -31.59
N VAL A 866 -50.27 -77.01 -30.72
CA VAL A 866 -50.24 -77.18 -29.26
C VAL A 866 -51.38 -78.08 -28.80
N SER A 867 -52.59 -77.86 -29.34
CA SER A 867 -53.80 -78.59 -28.94
C SER A 867 -53.80 -80.09 -29.24
N TYR A 868 -52.81 -80.59 -29.98
CA TYR A 868 -52.59 -82.00 -30.30
C TYR A 868 -51.48 -82.65 -29.44
N GLN A 869 -50.74 -81.89 -28.64
CA GLN A 869 -49.75 -82.46 -27.72
C GLN A 869 -50.42 -83.19 -26.57
N LEU A 870 -49.96 -84.41 -26.27
CA LEU A 870 -50.59 -85.27 -25.26
C LEU A 870 -50.73 -84.60 -23.88
N ALA A 871 -49.74 -83.80 -23.45
CA ALA A 871 -49.74 -83.08 -22.18
C ALA A 871 -50.58 -81.79 -22.16
N PHE A 872 -50.88 -81.21 -23.33
CA PHE A 872 -51.54 -79.91 -23.48
C PHE A 872 -52.76 -80.00 -24.41
N ASN A 873 -53.48 -81.13 -24.36
CA ASN A 873 -54.59 -81.39 -25.28
C ASN A 873 -55.91 -80.73 -24.80
N LYS A 874 -56.91 -80.65 -25.70
CA LYS A 874 -58.24 -80.04 -25.45
C LYS A 874 -59.04 -80.68 -24.29
N GLN A 875 -58.72 -81.89 -23.83
CA GLN A 875 -59.35 -82.51 -22.64
C GLN A 875 -58.62 -82.12 -21.35
N GLU A 876 -57.29 -82.09 -21.35
CA GLU A 876 -56.49 -81.73 -20.19
C GLU A 876 -56.67 -80.24 -19.82
N LEU A 877 -56.75 -79.33 -20.82
CA LEU A 877 -57.14 -77.93 -20.60
C LEU A 877 -58.50 -77.79 -19.88
N ARG A 878 -59.53 -78.54 -20.33
CA ARG A 878 -60.85 -78.54 -19.66
C ARG A 878 -60.79 -79.08 -18.24
N LYS A 879 -59.90 -80.05 -17.98
CA LYS A 879 -59.68 -80.62 -16.64
C LYS A 879 -59.03 -79.60 -15.72
N VAL A 880 -57.97 -78.91 -16.14
CA VAL A 880 -57.29 -77.87 -15.33
C VAL A 880 -58.21 -76.67 -15.05
N ILE A 881 -58.97 -76.18 -16.04
CA ILE A 881 -59.95 -75.09 -15.81
C ILE A 881 -61.02 -75.49 -14.79
N LYS A 882 -61.53 -76.72 -14.88
CA LYS A 882 -62.57 -77.24 -13.97
C LYS A 882 -62.09 -77.48 -12.52
N GLU A 883 -60.78 -77.46 -12.28
CA GLU A 883 -60.24 -77.46 -10.92
C GLU A 883 -60.27 -76.07 -10.25
N TYR A 884 -60.63 -74.99 -10.99
CA TYR A 884 -60.73 -73.62 -10.48
C TYR A 884 -62.11 -72.96 -10.70
N PRO A 885 -63.21 -73.52 -10.16
CA PRO A 885 -64.50 -72.85 -10.17
C PRO A 885 -64.44 -71.57 -9.32
N GLY A 886 -65.23 -70.54 -9.67
CA GLY A 886 -65.13 -69.20 -9.06
C GLY A 886 -65.19 -69.14 -7.52
N LYS A 887 -65.82 -70.13 -6.86
CA LYS A 887 -65.82 -70.27 -5.39
C LYS A 887 -64.45 -70.64 -4.81
N GLU A 888 -63.68 -71.49 -5.49
CA GLU A 888 -62.30 -71.82 -5.09
C GLU A 888 -61.39 -70.63 -5.37
N VAL A 889 -61.56 -69.94 -6.50
CA VAL A 889 -60.82 -68.71 -6.83
C VAL A 889 -61.03 -67.64 -5.76
N LYS A 890 -62.29 -67.33 -5.38
CA LYS A 890 -62.57 -66.36 -4.30
C LYS A 890 -61.97 -66.78 -2.95
N LYS A 891 -61.93 -68.08 -2.64
CA LYS A 891 -61.30 -68.63 -1.43
C LYS A 891 -59.77 -68.53 -1.48
N GLY A 892 -59.16 -68.72 -2.66
CA GLY A 892 -57.73 -68.49 -2.91
C GLY A 892 -57.36 -67.02 -2.70
N LEU A 893 -58.18 -66.09 -3.21
CA LEU A 893 -58.00 -64.65 -3.05
C LEU A 893 -58.18 -64.18 -1.59
N ASP A 894 -59.16 -64.69 -0.85
CA ASP A 894 -59.32 -64.36 0.59
C ASP A 894 -58.15 -64.89 1.44
N ASN A 895 -57.64 -66.09 1.13
CA ASN A 895 -56.41 -66.61 1.75
C ASN A 895 -55.17 -65.76 1.37
N LEU A 896 -55.10 -65.28 0.13
CA LEU A 896 -54.02 -64.38 -0.32
C LEU A 896 -54.08 -63.03 0.41
N TYR A 897 -55.27 -62.42 0.54
CA TYR A 897 -55.46 -61.17 1.28
C TYR A 897 -54.92 -61.28 2.71
N LYS A 898 -55.36 -62.31 3.45
CA LYS A 898 -54.90 -62.61 4.82
C LYS A 898 -53.40 -62.91 4.93
N LYS A 899 -52.78 -63.40 3.85
CA LYS A 899 -51.33 -63.63 3.78
C LYS A 899 -50.57 -62.32 3.55
N VAL A 900 -51.10 -61.44 2.68
CA VAL A 900 -50.53 -60.14 2.36
C VAL A 900 -50.64 -59.17 3.54
N ASP A 901 -51.82 -59.03 4.13
CA ASP A 901 -52.06 -58.30 5.38
C ASP A 901 -51.07 -58.71 6.48
N LYS A 902 -50.97 -60.01 6.77
CA LYS A 902 -50.01 -60.55 7.73
C LYS A 902 -48.54 -60.22 7.40
N HIS A 903 -48.19 -60.05 6.12
CA HIS A 903 -46.85 -59.66 5.69
C HIS A 903 -46.58 -58.15 5.76
N LEU A 904 -47.57 -57.28 5.55
CA LEU A 904 -47.40 -55.82 5.46
C LEU A 904 -47.53 -55.10 6.79
N CYS A 905 -46.71 -54.09 7.07
CA CYS A 905 -46.86 -53.25 8.26
C CYS A 905 -47.98 -52.20 8.10
N GLU A 906 -48.64 -51.89 9.22
CA GLU A 906 -49.82 -51.01 9.26
C GLU A 906 -49.48 -49.54 8.99
N GLU A 907 -48.22 -49.13 9.24
CA GLU A 907 -47.78 -47.73 9.34
C GLU A 907 -47.94 -46.91 8.06
N GLU A 908 -47.80 -47.50 6.86
CA GLU A 908 -47.94 -46.79 5.57
C GLU A 908 -49.25 -47.12 4.83
N SER A 909 -50.16 -47.92 5.40
CA SER A 909 -51.44 -48.32 4.77
C SER A 909 -51.32 -48.95 3.36
N LEU A 910 -50.15 -49.49 3.00
CA LEU A 910 -49.83 -50.01 1.67
C LEU A 910 -50.70 -51.20 1.21
N LEU A 911 -51.42 -51.85 2.12
CA LEU A 911 -52.30 -52.99 1.84
C LEU A 911 -53.27 -52.72 0.68
N GLN A 912 -53.91 -51.55 0.63
CA GLN A 912 -54.85 -51.22 -0.47
C GLN A 912 -54.13 -51.04 -1.82
N VAL A 913 -52.93 -50.45 -1.81
CA VAL A 913 -52.13 -50.23 -3.04
C VAL A 913 -51.61 -51.57 -3.58
N VAL A 914 -51.12 -52.45 -2.70
CA VAL A 914 -50.70 -53.81 -3.05
C VAL A 914 -51.88 -54.63 -3.55
N TRP A 915 -53.05 -54.55 -2.89
CA TRP A 915 -54.25 -55.28 -3.30
C TRP A 915 -54.79 -54.82 -4.66
N HIS A 916 -54.79 -53.52 -4.94
CA HIS A 916 -55.14 -53.01 -6.26
C HIS A 916 -54.14 -53.44 -7.34
N SER A 917 -52.84 -53.43 -7.05
CA SER A 917 -51.84 -53.99 -7.98
C SER A 917 -51.98 -55.50 -8.18
N MET A 918 -52.46 -56.25 -7.17
CA MET A 918 -52.80 -57.68 -7.31
C MET A 918 -54.05 -57.89 -8.17
N GLN A 919 -55.05 -57.02 -8.06
CA GLN A 919 -56.24 -57.04 -8.91
C GLN A 919 -55.87 -56.82 -10.38
N ASP A 920 -55.06 -55.79 -10.67
CA ASP A 920 -54.67 -55.45 -12.05
C ASP A 920 -53.81 -56.55 -12.69
N GLU A 921 -52.86 -57.14 -11.94
CA GLU A 921 -52.04 -58.25 -12.46
C GLU A 921 -52.85 -59.55 -12.59
N PHE A 922 -53.80 -59.84 -11.70
CA PHE A 922 -54.70 -61.00 -11.86
C PHE A 922 -55.59 -60.86 -13.10
N ILE A 923 -56.08 -59.65 -13.38
CA ILE A 923 -56.82 -59.32 -14.62
C ILE A 923 -55.90 -59.42 -15.85
N ARG A 924 -54.61 -59.07 -15.73
CA ARG A 924 -53.61 -59.24 -16.80
C ARG A 924 -53.37 -60.72 -17.10
N GLN A 925 -53.13 -61.55 -16.08
CA GLN A 925 -52.95 -63.00 -16.22
C GLN A 925 -54.19 -63.67 -16.81
N TYR A 926 -55.41 -63.31 -16.36
CA TYR A 926 -56.64 -63.84 -16.95
C TYR A 926 -56.78 -63.53 -18.44
N LYS A 927 -56.53 -62.27 -18.85
CA LYS A 927 -56.57 -61.87 -20.27
C LYS A 927 -55.52 -62.60 -21.10
N HIS A 928 -54.34 -62.84 -20.53
CA HIS A 928 -53.28 -63.63 -21.15
C HIS A 928 -53.69 -65.10 -21.35
N PHE A 929 -54.37 -65.71 -20.38
CA PHE A 929 -54.92 -67.06 -20.52
C PHE A 929 -56.05 -67.12 -21.57
N GLU A 930 -56.98 -66.15 -21.61
CA GLU A 930 -58.00 -66.12 -22.67
C GLU A 930 -57.40 -65.95 -24.07
N ASP A 931 -56.37 -65.13 -24.22
CA ASP A 931 -55.65 -64.95 -25.49
C ASP A 931 -54.87 -66.22 -25.91
N LEU A 932 -54.18 -66.88 -24.96
CA LEU A 932 -53.55 -68.19 -25.20
C LEU A 932 -54.58 -69.29 -25.52
N ILE A 933 -55.75 -69.29 -24.90
CA ILE A 933 -56.86 -70.20 -25.25
C ILE A 933 -57.34 -69.91 -26.69
N GLY A 934 -57.51 -68.64 -27.05
CA GLY A 934 -57.90 -68.21 -28.39
C GLY A 934 -56.90 -68.63 -29.47
N ARG A 935 -55.60 -68.39 -29.25
CA ARG A 935 -54.51 -68.73 -30.19
C ARG A 935 -54.22 -70.22 -30.27
N CYS A 936 -54.07 -70.91 -29.14
CA CYS A 936 -53.63 -72.31 -29.12
C CYS A 936 -54.76 -73.34 -29.23
N TYR A 937 -56.02 -72.94 -28.99
CA TYR A 937 -57.17 -73.86 -28.99
C TYR A 937 -58.35 -73.33 -29.83
N PRO A 938 -58.14 -72.88 -31.09
CA PRO A 938 -59.20 -72.36 -31.93
C PRO A 938 -60.34 -73.37 -32.14
N GLY A 939 -61.56 -72.85 -32.24
CA GLY A 939 -62.79 -73.63 -32.41
C GLY A 939 -63.12 -74.59 -31.26
N SER A 940 -62.42 -74.53 -30.12
CA SER A 940 -62.61 -75.50 -29.03
C SER A 940 -63.88 -75.28 -28.19
N GLY A 941 -64.43 -74.06 -28.15
CA GLY A 941 -65.51 -73.72 -27.21
C GLY A 941 -65.11 -73.97 -25.76
N ILE A 942 -63.88 -73.58 -25.41
CA ILE A 942 -63.36 -73.55 -24.05
C ILE A 942 -63.23 -72.08 -23.66
N THR A 943 -63.84 -71.72 -22.54
CA THR A 943 -63.70 -70.42 -21.87
C THR A 943 -63.46 -70.68 -20.38
N MET A 944 -63.04 -69.66 -19.64
CA MET A 944 -62.97 -69.72 -18.18
C MET A 944 -64.38 -69.79 -17.58
N GLU A 945 -64.51 -70.35 -16.36
CA GLU A 945 -65.81 -70.50 -15.67
C GLU A 945 -66.31 -69.20 -14.97
N PHE A 946 -65.53 -68.12 -15.01
CA PHE A 946 -65.81 -66.85 -14.33
C PHE A 946 -65.31 -65.66 -15.17
N THR A 947 -66.01 -64.53 -15.13
CA THR A 947 -65.71 -63.35 -15.95
C THR A 947 -64.91 -62.30 -15.19
N ILE A 948 -64.36 -61.30 -15.92
CA ILE A 948 -63.68 -60.14 -15.32
C ILE A 948 -64.59 -59.38 -14.35
N GLN A 949 -65.90 -59.32 -14.59
CA GLN A 949 -66.86 -58.70 -13.68
C GLN A 949 -66.97 -59.47 -12.35
N ASP A 950 -67.02 -60.81 -12.41
CA ASP A 950 -66.99 -61.66 -11.21
C ASP A 950 -65.71 -61.43 -10.39
N MET A 951 -64.56 -61.30 -11.04
CA MET A 951 -63.29 -61.00 -10.36
C MET A 951 -63.32 -59.65 -9.64
N LEU A 952 -63.81 -58.59 -10.29
CA LEU A 952 -63.95 -57.27 -9.68
C LEU A 952 -64.85 -57.31 -8.43
N GLU A 953 -65.94 -58.08 -8.49
CA GLU A 953 -66.81 -58.34 -7.34
C GLU A 953 -66.14 -59.21 -6.27
N TYR A 954 -65.26 -60.15 -6.63
CA TYR A 954 -64.50 -60.95 -5.66
C TYR A 954 -63.48 -60.09 -4.91
N PHE A 955 -62.64 -59.32 -5.62
CA PHE A 955 -61.65 -58.42 -5.04
C PHE A 955 -62.30 -57.33 -4.16
N SER A 956 -63.40 -56.73 -4.63
CA SER A 956 -64.18 -55.73 -3.87
C SER A 956 -64.84 -56.35 -2.64
N SER A 957 -65.46 -57.52 -2.77
CA SER A 957 -66.12 -58.22 -1.66
C SER A 957 -65.13 -58.68 -0.58
N ILE A 958 -63.89 -58.99 -0.95
CA ILE A 958 -62.83 -59.34 0.03
C ILE A 958 -62.39 -58.07 0.77
N ALA A 959 -62.10 -56.98 0.05
CA ALA A 959 -61.69 -55.69 0.61
C ALA A 959 -62.80 -54.93 1.38
N GLN A 960 -64.05 -55.42 1.34
CA GLN A 960 -65.17 -54.94 2.18
C GLN A 960 -65.46 -55.89 3.36
N SER A 961 -64.77 -57.02 3.47
CA SER A 961 -65.00 -58.06 4.49
C SER A 961 -63.95 -58.12 5.60
N HIS A 962 -62.88 -57.33 5.46
CA HIS A 962 -61.78 -57.11 6.39
C HIS A 962 -61.61 -55.60 6.59
#